data_AF-A0A8S4EG10-F1
#
_entry.id   AF-A0A8S4EG10-F1
#
_cell.length_a   1.000
_cell.length_b   1.000
_cell.length_c   1.000
_cell.angle_alpha   90.00
_cell.angle_beta   90.00
_cell.angle_gamma   90.00
#
_symmetry.space_group_name_H-M   'P 1'
#
loop_
_entity.id
_entity.type
_entity.pdbx_description
1 polymer ?
#
loop_
_entity_poly.entity_id
_entity_poly.type
_entity_poly.pdbx_seq_one_letter_code
_entity_poly.pdbx_strand_id
1 'polypeptide(L)'
;MSLKIEGEVKVDSEPVVAAWSDKLFVGCEDGSIKVFIHNWDTVVSIPPDDLGIFHSYHPKEKYKIIETKISDGDIKGATQLMFSNDSVAPDTPETLQGLQSKHPPQPPSAQLPDAPASDSAPLQVLGTDVYGAIMSFRCGSTGGLDGLSPQHLKDLLASTGQAGETLLSNLTALINLMLAGKVNTLIAPLMYGARLCALNKKDGGIRPIAVGSTLRRIASKVCCRQILPKLSTYLQPLQLGFGSKGGCEAAVHALRTYIEHDGGEVVLKVDIKNAFNSIDRGTFLTEIKELTPEIYPYLWQCYSSPSNLIYNSNLIHSEVGCQQGDPLGPAIFSLAIHKTISSLKSKLNMWYLDDGTLGGESDTVLDDLRTLTDNMREIGLELNSSKCEIFIPSHISEARKSIIIQRFNSLAPNIKILDETSLRLLGAPIHEQSINNFISEKINSFTNKIPHLLKISKHMAFQIIRYSLFVPNFTYILRCSPIFKNKTILSDIDNLIQNSLSKILNLPFRDRDWLQASLPIRFGGIGVRKVSDVALPAFLSSTHSTLALYNKIIHPSLGVSEVSCCGEAKEAWQSICPGEALPENPHSQRLWDEPKCLSTGRHLLETSPNNTERARLLATAERESGLWLHALPSPNVGTFLDDRSFQTAIGLRLGMKIVQPHHCPCGAEVSQLGHHGLSCRRSAGRLSRHAALNDILRRALVSVNTPAVLEPAGVIRDDGKRPDGMSLIPWAHGRPLVWDATCVDTLAASHVPHTSRAAGAAAGTAENLKREKYRSLDSTYLFLPFGVETMGPWGPDAKSLVKEISSRLADVSGDKRAGAYLRQRLSLAIQRGNVASSFDGSLTPAASWAAHAVQPFALAAGGGRVYSASNDGGVRVWADDGSKVTELAIAGPDVGTLRIFGGDLYAGDEGGNVLIYNNNEEKARYNLLEEVKDIGLSGPFLFTVRDLDVIVTEIKPEESKTRFTTRHTMEGRAPLRVAGAALLAMARGGTALQLLDASVDTRFKKLHEVKVSDMIVTSLDVSGDFAWTAGWDGHVRRWRIAGDQLTPAGELNLGACVNALVATAPGEAYAVMTGGRIVRVKAD
;
A
#
# COMPACT_ATOMS: atom_id res chain seq x y z
N MET A 1 -18.36 -29.72 34.02
CA MET A 1 -19.49 -29.05 33.34
C MET A 1 -19.23 -29.09 31.86
N SER A 2 -20.12 -29.75 31.11
CA SER A 2 -20.15 -29.81 29.66
C SER A 2 -20.92 -28.61 29.08
N LEU A 3 -20.37 -28.01 28.04
CA LEU A 3 -21.00 -27.13 27.03
C LEU A 3 -19.95 -27.04 25.90
N LYS A 4 -20.05 -27.85 24.83
CA LYS A 4 -20.92 -27.76 23.64
C LYS A 4 -20.64 -26.49 22.82
N ILE A 5 -19.77 -26.62 21.82
CA ILE A 5 -19.68 -25.68 20.69
C ILE A 5 -20.65 -26.19 19.62
N GLU A 6 -21.68 -25.38 19.36
CA GLU A 6 -22.67 -25.50 18.27
C GLU A 6 -22.22 -24.61 17.10
N GLY A 7 -21.14 -25.00 16.41
CA GLY A 7 -20.56 -24.20 15.32
C GLY A 7 -20.54 -24.95 13.99
N GLU A 8 -21.27 -24.41 13.02
CA GLU A 8 -21.17 -24.69 11.59
C GLU A 8 -19.76 -24.46 11.04
N VAL A 9 -19.30 -25.36 10.18
CA VAL A 9 -18.29 -25.05 9.16
C VAL A 9 -18.91 -25.34 7.79
N LYS A 10 -19.07 -24.29 7.00
CA LYS A 10 -19.10 -24.38 5.54
C LYS A 10 -17.67 -24.69 5.09
N VAL A 11 -17.46 -25.84 4.47
CA VAL A 11 -16.27 -26.11 3.66
C VAL A 11 -16.71 -25.96 2.22
N ASP A 12 -16.21 -24.93 1.54
CA ASP A 12 -16.25 -24.83 0.08
C ASP A 12 -15.03 -25.60 -0.43
N SER A 13 -15.22 -26.78 -1.04
CA SER A 13 -14.19 -27.48 -1.83
C SER A 13 -14.66 -27.65 -3.30
N GLU A 14 -13.71 -27.95 -4.18
CA GLU A 14 -13.74 -27.77 -5.66
C GLU A 14 -13.84 -29.09 -6.50
N PRO A 15 -14.89 -29.34 -7.34
CA PRO A 15 -15.08 -30.62 -8.06
C PRO A 15 -14.21 -30.89 -9.32
N VAL A 16 -13.41 -31.96 -9.33
CA VAL A 16 -12.57 -32.38 -10.49
C VAL A 16 -13.28 -33.22 -11.56
N VAL A 17 -12.81 -33.10 -12.82
CA VAL A 17 -13.38 -33.80 -13.99
C VAL A 17 -12.31 -34.41 -14.90
N ALA A 18 -12.63 -35.55 -15.53
CA ALA A 18 -11.81 -36.15 -16.59
C ALA A 18 -12.68 -36.71 -17.73
N ALA A 19 -12.23 -36.54 -18.98
CA ALA A 19 -12.95 -36.99 -20.18
C ALA A 19 -12.15 -38.06 -20.93
N TRP A 20 -12.82 -39.16 -21.33
CA TRP A 20 -12.20 -40.24 -22.09
C TRP A 20 -13.19 -40.87 -23.08
N SER A 21 -12.78 -40.96 -24.35
CA SER A 21 -13.62 -41.48 -25.43
C SER A 21 -15.00 -40.77 -25.45
N ASP A 22 -16.11 -41.51 -25.31
CA ASP A 22 -17.48 -41.01 -25.27
C ASP A 22 -18.04 -40.82 -23.84
N LYS A 23 -17.18 -40.91 -22.81
CA LYS A 23 -17.55 -40.91 -21.38
C LYS A 23 -16.91 -39.75 -20.60
N LEU A 24 -17.65 -39.25 -19.61
CA LEU A 24 -17.18 -38.25 -18.63
C LEU A 24 -17.18 -38.84 -17.22
N PHE A 25 -16.11 -38.59 -16.48
CA PHE A 25 -15.92 -39.04 -15.09
C PHE A 25 -15.86 -37.82 -14.17
N VAL A 26 -16.62 -37.84 -13.07
CA VAL A 26 -16.68 -36.76 -12.09
C VAL A 26 -16.54 -37.30 -10.66
N GLY A 27 -15.66 -36.72 -9.85
CA GLY A 27 -15.45 -37.11 -8.45
C GLY A 27 -16.42 -36.44 -7.46
N CYS A 28 -16.71 -37.08 -6.32
CA CYS A 28 -17.64 -36.65 -5.26
C CYS A 28 -17.02 -36.84 -3.84
N GLU A 29 -17.53 -36.15 -2.79
CA GLU A 29 -16.94 -36.06 -1.40
C GLU A 29 -17.05 -37.32 -0.61
N ASP A 30 -18.07 -38.10 -0.95
CA ASP A 30 -18.26 -39.42 -0.42
C ASP A 30 -17.24 -40.41 -1.00
N GLY A 31 -16.20 -39.96 -1.71
CA GLY A 31 -15.21 -40.81 -2.37
C GLY A 31 -15.74 -41.55 -3.61
N SER A 32 -16.96 -41.26 -4.07
CA SER A 32 -17.55 -41.91 -5.25
C SER A 32 -17.19 -41.23 -6.57
N ILE A 33 -17.20 -41.98 -7.66
CA ILE A 33 -17.00 -41.46 -9.03
C ILE A 33 -18.28 -41.69 -9.85
N LYS A 34 -18.84 -40.62 -10.41
CA LYS A 34 -19.99 -40.67 -11.33
C LYS A 34 -19.52 -40.71 -12.79
N VAL A 35 -20.15 -41.59 -13.57
CA VAL A 35 -19.83 -41.79 -15.01
C VAL A 35 -21.03 -41.43 -15.87
N PHE A 36 -20.81 -40.61 -16.89
CA PHE A 36 -21.82 -40.16 -17.85
C PHE A 36 -21.46 -40.62 -19.28
N ILE A 37 -22.45 -41.11 -20.03
CA ILE A 37 -22.36 -41.47 -21.47
C ILE A 37 -23.02 -40.40 -22.35
N HIS A 38 -22.97 -40.54 -23.68
CA HIS A 38 -23.35 -39.53 -24.68
C HIS A 38 -24.77 -38.91 -24.54
N ASN A 39 -25.64 -39.53 -23.75
CA ASN A 39 -27.03 -39.16 -23.44
C ASN A 39 -27.27 -38.67 -21.99
N TRP A 40 -26.20 -38.50 -21.19
CA TRP A 40 -26.17 -37.81 -19.88
C TRP A 40 -26.85 -38.50 -18.68
N ASP A 41 -27.18 -39.80 -18.77
CA ASP A 41 -27.70 -40.60 -17.65
C ASP A 41 -26.58 -41.11 -16.70
N THR A 42 -26.86 -41.22 -15.39
CA THR A 42 -25.91 -41.64 -14.33
C THR A 42 -25.94 -43.16 -14.11
N VAL A 43 -24.79 -43.82 -13.91
CA VAL A 43 -24.72 -45.31 -13.86
C VAL A 43 -24.37 -45.96 -12.48
N VAL A 44 -23.46 -45.49 -11.59
CA VAL A 44 -23.10 -46.14 -10.24
C VAL A 44 -22.40 -45.16 -9.23
N SER A 45 -22.29 -45.47 -7.89
CA SER A 45 -21.58 -44.74 -6.76
C SER A 45 -20.92 -45.68 -5.67
N ILE A 46 -19.87 -45.26 -4.89
CA ILE A 46 -18.97 -46.06 -3.96
C ILE A 46 -18.41 -45.22 -2.73
N PRO A 47 -18.31 -45.69 -1.43
CA PRO A 47 -17.95 -44.82 -0.24
C PRO A 47 -16.73 -45.18 0.73
N PRO A 48 -16.12 -44.21 1.50
CA PRO A 48 -15.18 -44.40 2.66
C PRO A 48 -15.21 -43.34 3.85
N ASP A 49 -14.53 -43.58 5.01
CA ASP A 49 -14.48 -42.69 6.22
C ASP A 49 -13.05 -42.40 6.81
N ASP A 50 -12.87 -41.16 7.38
CA ASP A 50 -11.95 -40.55 8.41
C ASP A 50 -10.46 -40.05 8.18
N LEU A 51 -10.20 -38.75 8.48
CA LEU A 51 -8.89 -37.99 8.41
C LEU A 51 -8.71 -36.88 9.51
N GLY A 52 -7.48 -36.37 9.74
CA GLY A 52 -7.18 -35.13 10.53
C GLY A 52 -5.71 -34.57 10.45
N ILE A 53 -5.50 -33.22 10.50
CA ILE A 53 -4.24 -32.45 10.16
C ILE A 53 -3.85 -31.34 11.20
N PHE A 54 -2.56 -30.90 11.27
CA PHE A 54 -2.04 -29.58 11.79
C PHE A 54 -0.71 -29.07 11.11
N HIS A 55 -0.31 -27.76 11.22
CA HIS A 55 0.88 -27.09 10.57
C HIS A 55 1.60 -25.97 11.42
N SER A 56 2.84 -25.54 11.06
CA SER A 56 3.60 -24.35 11.61
C SER A 56 4.62 -23.67 10.62
N TYR A 57 5.15 -22.44 10.89
CA TYR A 57 5.69 -21.40 9.94
C TYR A 57 7.21 -20.95 10.03
N HIS A 58 7.75 -20.26 8.99
CA HIS A 58 9.18 -19.89 8.71
C HIS A 58 9.42 -18.45 8.06
N PRO A 59 10.65 -17.90 7.85
CA PRO A 59 11.01 -16.45 7.82
C PRO A 59 10.84 -15.66 6.50
N LYS A 60 10.24 -16.22 5.43
CA LYS A 60 9.92 -15.48 4.18
C LYS A 60 8.80 -14.43 4.36
N GLU A 61 8.21 -14.35 5.55
CA GLU A 61 7.02 -13.54 5.83
C GLU A 61 7.26 -12.03 5.94
N LYS A 62 8.45 -11.57 6.36
CA LYS A 62 8.65 -10.13 6.66
C LYS A 62 8.34 -9.22 5.46
N TYR A 63 8.91 -9.51 4.29
CA TYR A 63 8.68 -8.67 3.10
C TYR A 63 7.27 -8.85 2.54
N LYS A 64 6.68 -10.04 2.67
CA LYS A 64 5.28 -10.27 2.32
C LYS A 64 4.32 -9.44 3.19
N ILE A 65 4.55 -9.38 4.50
CA ILE A 65 3.78 -8.52 5.42
C ILE A 65 3.96 -7.04 5.05
N ILE A 66 5.17 -6.61 4.67
CA ILE A 66 5.43 -5.25 4.19
C ILE A 66 4.61 -4.95 2.92
N GLU A 67 4.62 -5.85 1.94
CA GLU A 67 3.84 -5.70 0.70
C GLU A 67 2.33 -5.68 0.97
N THR A 68 1.84 -6.54 1.88
CA THR A 68 0.45 -6.52 2.36
C THR A 68 0.10 -5.16 2.96
N LYS A 69 0.94 -4.63 3.87
CA LYS A 69 0.72 -3.30 4.47
C LYS A 69 0.65 -2.19 3.41
N ILE A 70 1.46 -2.25 2.37
CA ILE A 70 1.42 -1.28 1.27
C ILE A 70 0.12 -1.45 0.48
N SER A 71 -0.29 -2.68 0.17
CA SER A 71 -1.56 -2.99 -0.50
C SER A 71 -2.77 -2.48 0.28
N ASP A 72 -2.70 -2.50 1.61
CA ASP A 72 -3.75 -2.00 2.52
C ASP A 72 -3.70 -0.47 2.73
N GLY A 73 -2.71 0.22 2.15
CA GLY A 73 -2.56 1.66 2.22
C GLY A 73 -1.76 2.17 3.44
N ASP A 74 -1.22 1.28 4.26
CA ASP A 74 -0.34 1.59 5.39
C ASP A 74 1.14 1.72 4.96
N ILE A 75 1.43 2.66 4.05
CA ILE A 75 2.78 2.89 3.52
C ILE A 75 3.75 3.28 4.64
N LYS A 76 3.27 4.04 5.64
CA LYS A 76 4.10 4.46 6.78
C LYS A 76 4.43 3.29 7.70
N GLY A 77 3.47 2.44 8.03
CA GLY A 77 3.72 1.23 8.81
C GLY A 77 4.60 0.24 8.06
N ALA A 78 4.45 0.10 6.74
CA ALA A 78 5.36 -0.67 5.89
C ALA A 78 6.80 -0.12 5.94
N THR A 79 6.96 1.21 5.84
CA THR A 79 8.26 1.89 5.95
C THR A 79 8.90 1.66 7.31
N GLN A 80 8.11 1.76 8.39
CA GLN A 80 8.59 1.50 9.75
C GLN A 80 9.00 0.04 9.93
N LEU A 81 8.18 -0.92 9.48
CA LEU A 81 8.52 -2.35 9.55
C LEU A 81 9.76 -2.70 8.72
N MET A 82 9.97 -2.01 7.60
CA MET A 82 11.13 -2.21 6.73
C MET A 82 12.42 -1.64 7.34
N PHE A 83 12.39 -0.43 7.89
CA PHE A 83 13.60 0.34 8.23
C PHE A 83 13.78 0.68 9.72
N SER A 84 12.78 0.46 10.57
CA SER A 84 12.89 0.75 11.99
C SER A 84 13.77 -0.27 12.68
N ASN A 85 14.68 0.22 13.54
CA ASN A 85 15.41 -0.60 14.49
C ASN A 85 14.64 -0.76 15.81
N ASP A 86 13.56 0.01 16.01
CA ASP A 86 12.68 -0.13 17.16
C ASP A 86 11.97 -1.48 17.03
N SER A 87 12.46 -2.47 17.79
CA SER A 87 11.87 -3.79 17.90
C SER A 87 11.05 -3.88 19.19
N VAL A 88 10.06 -4.77 19.18
CA VAL A 88 9.39 -5.18 20.41
C VAL A 88 10.43 -5.84 21.31
N ALA A 89 10.52 -5.39 22.55
CA ALA A 89 11.42 -5.98 23.53
C ALA A 89 11.00 -7.45 23.76
N PRO A 90 11.96 -8.39 23.90
CA PRO A 90 11.63 -9.78 24.15
C PRO A 90 10.88 -9.91 25.48
N ASP A 91 9.99 -10.91 25.56
CA ASP A 91 9.23 -11.16 26.78
C ASP A 91 10.11 -11.84 27.83
N THR A 92 10.80 -11.03 28.63
CA THR A 92 11.70 -11.49 29.69
C THR A 92 11.38 -10.80 31.02
N PRO A 93 11.78 -11.39 32.16
CA PRO A 93 11.63 -10.76 33.47
C PRO A 93 12.25 -9.36 33.55
N GLU A 94 13.37 -9.13 32.86
CA GLU A 94 14.04 -7.82 32.79
C GLU A 94 13.18 -6.79 32.06
N THR A 95 12.51 -7.20 30.98
CA THR A 95 11.55 -6.34 30.26
C THR A 95 10.39 -5.96 31.17
N LEU A 96 9.81 -6.92 31.88
CA LEU A 96 8.72 -6.69 32.82
C LEU A 96 9.15 -5.75 33.96
N GLN A 97 10.30 -5.99 34.58
CA GLN A 97 10.84 -5.13 35.63
C GLN A 97 11.11 -3.71 35.11
N GLY A 98 11.63 -3.60 33.89
CA GLY A 98 11.82 -2.32 33.23
C GLY A 98 10.49 -1.58 32.98
N LEU A 99 9.41 -2.28 32.61
CA LEU A 99 8.07 -1.68 32.49
C LEU A 99 7.51 -1.25 33.85
N GLN A 100 7.66 -2.06 34.89
CA GLN A 100 7.24 -1.73 36.25
C GLN A 100 7.96 -0.47 36.77
N SER A 101 9.27 -0.37 36.54
CA SER A 101 10.06 0.82 36.92
C SER A 101 9.60 2.13 36.25
N LYS A 102 8.87 2.04 35.12
CA LYS A 102 8.33 3.19 34.39
C LYS A 102 6.94 3.60 34.85
N HIS A 103 6.30 2.85 35.74
CA HIS A 103 4.99 3.15 36.29
C HIS A 103 5.08 3.17 37.82
N PRO A 104 5.60 4.25 38.41
CA PRO A 104 5.77 4.33 39.85
C PRO A 104 4.41 4.39 40.58
N PRO A 105 4.37 3.97 41.85
CA PRO A 105 3.17 4.08 42.68
C PRO A 105 2.88 5.55 43.02
N GLN A 106 1.65 5.82 43.45
CA GLN A 106 1.26 7.16 43.90
C GLN A 106 2.04 7.59 45.16
N PRO A 107 2.65 8.78 45.18
CA PRO A 107 3.33 9.26 46.38
C PRO A 107 2.28 9.58 47.47
N PRO A 108 2.58 9.32 48.76
CA PRO A 108 1.64 9.58 49.86
C PRO A 108 1.17 11.03 49.98
N SER A 109 1.93 11.98 49.44
CA SER A 109 1.63 13.42 49.47
C SER A 109 0.69 13.88 48.34
N ALA A 110 0.35 13.03 47.37
CA ALA A 110 -0.50 13.42 46.25
C ALA A 110 -1.95 13.66 46.69
N GLN A 111 -2.46 14.88 46.48
CA GLN A 111 -3.84 15.25 46.73
C GLN A 111 -4.58 15.47 45.40
N LEU A 112 -5.71 14.79 45.24
CA LEU A 112 -6.60 15.02 44.09
C LEU A 112 -7.56 16.19 44.41
N PRO A 113 -7.92 17.03 43.43
CA PRO A 113 -8.96 18.06 43.62
C PRO A 113 -10.34 17.43 43.89
N ASP A 114 -11.33 18.21 44.35
CA ASP A 114 -12.67 17.62 44.63
C ASP A 114 -13.34 17.09 43.37
N ALA A 115 -14.02 15.95 43.50
CA ALA A 115 -14.80 15.33 42.44
C ALA A 115 -15.78 16.32 41.75
N PRO A 116 -16.09 16.12 40.45
CA PRO A 116 -17.04 16.95 39.72
C PRO A 116 -18.38 17.05 40.44
N ALA A 117 -18.92 18.26 40.53
CA ALA A 117 -20.24 18.50 41.11
C ALA A 117 -21.34 17.82 40.28
N SER A 118 -22.42 17.41 40.93
CA SER A 118 -23.53 16.69 40.29
C SER A 118 -24.26 17.50 39.21
N ASP A 119 -24.16 18.84 39.28
CA ASP A 119 -24.72 19.82 38.35
C ASP A 119 -23.69 20.31 37.31
N SER A 120 -22.48 19.73 37.27
CA SER A 120 -21.51 20.05 36.24
C SER A 120 -22.09 19.81 34.84
N ALA A 121 -21.87 20.76 33.93
CA ALA A 121 -22.29 20.66 32.53
C ALA A 121 -21.15 20.02 31.72
N PRO A 122 -21.18 18.69 31.49
CA PRO A 122 -20.12 18.03 30.74
C PRO A 122 -20.17 18.42 29.26
N LEU A 123 -19.04 18.28 28.59
CA LEU A 123 -18.98 18.38 27.13
C LEU A 123 -20.02 17.46 26.48
N GLN A 124 -20.81 18.02 25.57
CA GLN A 124 -21.74 17.30 24.71
C GLN A 124 -21.33 17.48 23.26
N VAL A 125 -21.30 16.39 22.50
CA VAL A 125 -20.88 16.37 21.10
C VAL A 125 -21.89 15.73 20.17
N LEU A 126 -21.77 16.07 18.89
CA LEU A 126 -22.64 15.56 17.83
C LEU A 126 -22.01 14.38 17.10
N GLY A 127 -22.82 13.64 16.34
CA GLY A 127 -22.34 12.52 15.52
C GLY A 127 -21.28 12.94 14.50
N THR A 128 -21.32 14.17 14.01
CA THR A 128 -20.30 14.72 13.11
C THR A 128 -18.92 14.83 13.77
N ASP A 129 -18.86 15.10 15.07
CA ASP A 129 -17.61 15.21 15.83
C ASP A 129 -16.99 13.83 16.04
N VAL A 130 -17.83 12.86 16.42
CA VAL A 130 -17.44 11.45 16.60
C VAL A 130 -16.98 10.82 15.30
N TYR A 131 -17.73 11.02 14.21
CA TYR A 131 -17.35 10.59 12.87
C TYR A 131 -16.01 11.21 12.45
N GLY A 132 -15.84 12.52 12.63
CA GLY A 132 -14.59 13.21 12.37
C GLY A 132 -13.41 12.64 13.16
N ALA A 133 -13.62 12.31 14.44
CA ALA A 133 -12.61 11.69 15.29
C ALA A 133 -12.22 10.29 14.79
N ILE A 134 -13.19 9.45 14.41
CA ILE A 134 -12.96 8.10 13.85
C ILE A 134 -12.15 8.19 12.55
N MET A 135 -12.57 9.05 11.63
CA MET A 135 -11.91 9.21 10.33
C MET A 135 -10.50 9.78 10.45
N SER A 136 -10.21 10.53 11.52
CA SER A 136 -8.88 11.10 11.79
C SER A 136 -7.83 10.10 12.30
N PHE A 137 -8.20 8.86 12.67
CA PHE A 137 -7.21 7.85 13.03
C PHE A 137 -6.33 7.50 11.82
N ARG A 138 -5.09 7.08 12.08
CA ARG A 138 -4.24 6.55 11.01
C ARG A 138 -4.72 5.15 10.61
N CYS A 139 -4.61 4.79 9.33
CA CYS A 139 -4.84 3.42 8.88
C CYS A 139 -3.87 2.47 9.61
N GLY A 140 -4.34 1.26 9.94
CA GLY A 140 -3.55 0.28 10.68
C GLY A 140 -3.35 0.60 12.18
N SER A 141 -4.03 1.59 12.74
CA SER A 141 -3.99 1.85 14.18
C SER A 141 -4.58 0.66 14.95
N THR A 142 -3.84 0.12 15.92
CA THR A 142 -4.27 -1.06 16.69
C THR A 142 -5.36 -0.74 17.70
N GLY A 143 -6.25 -1.70 17.97
CA GLY A 143 -7.23 -1.66 19.06
C GLY A 143 -6.61 -1.84 20.45
N GLY A 144 -7.42 -1.60 21.48
CA GLY A 144 -7.03 -1.80 22.88
C GLY A 144 -7.19 -3.27 23.31
N LEU A 145 -7.52 -3.47 24.58
CA LEU A 145 -7.78 -4.81 25.15
C LEU A 145 -9.02 -5.49 24.53
N ASP A 146 -9.97 -4.70 24.05
CA ASP A 146 -11.21 -5.13 23.40
C ASP A 146 -11.02 -5.60 21.94
N GLY A 147 -9.83 -5.43 21.36
CA GLY A 147 -9.56 -5.75 19.96
C GLY A 147 -10.24 -4.82 18.94
N LEU A 148 -11.08 -3.88 19.38
CA LEU A 148 -11.77 -2.94 18.49
C LEU A 148 -10.75 -1.94 17.94
N SER A 149 -10.40 -2.07 16.66
CA SER A 149 -9.50 -1.13 16.00
C SER A 149 -10.28 0.08 15.44
N PRO A 150 -9.65 1.27 15.32
CA PRO A 150 -10.25 2.38 14.58
C PRO A 150 -10.56 2.04 13.13
N GLN A 151 -9.84 1.08 12.52
CA GLN A 151 -10.10 0.66 11.14
C GLN A 151 -11.45 -0.07 11.03
N HIS A 152 -11.79 -0.94 11.98
CA HIS A 152 -13.11 -1.58 12.02
C HIS A 152 -14.24 -0.54 11.99
N LEU A 153 -14.12 0.51 12.80
CA LEU A 153 -15.12 1.59 12.83
C LEU A 153 -15.16 2.40 11.54
N LYS A 154 -14.02 2.64 10.90
CA LYS A 154 -14.00 3.30 9.59
C LYS A 154 -14.73 2.48 8.54
N ASP A 155 -14.45 1.19 8.48
CA ASP A 155 -15.04 0.29 7.46
C ASP A 155 -16.54 0.11 7.69
N LEU A 156 -16.96 -0.04 8.96
CA LEU A 156 -18.37 -0.13 9.35
C LEU A 156 -19.16 1.15 9.09
N LEU A 157 -18.51 2.32 9.04
CA LEU A 157 -19.15 3.61 8.78
C LEU A 157 -19.01 4.10 7.33
N ALA A 158 -18.09 3.54 6.54
CA ALA A 158 -17.78 4.03 5.19
C ALA A 158 -18.79 3.61 4.12
N SER A 159 -19.61 2.57 4.36
CA SER A 159 -20.38 1.89 3.31
C SER A 159 -21.77 1.42 3.73
N THR A 160 -22.30 1.93 4.83
CA THR A 160 -23.51 1.41 5.44
C THR A 160 -24.57 2.50 5.45
N GLY A 161 -25.75 2.20 4.91
CA GLY A 161 -26.92 3.10 4.97
C GLY A 161 -27.41 3.23 6.41
N GLN A 162 -28.67 2.89 6.66
CA GLN A 162 -29.28 3.05 7.99
C GLN A 162 -28.50 2.40 9.16
N ALA A 163 -27.83 1.26 8.91
CA ALA A 163 -27.02 0.58 9.93
C ALA A 163 -25.80 1.41 10.38
N GLY A 164 -25.14 2.12 9.46
CA GLY A 164 -24.01 3.00 9.77
C GLY A 164 -24.41 4.22 10.56
N GLU A 165 -25.52 4.84 10.16
CA GLU A 165 -26.12 5.98 10.87
C GLU A 165 -26.53 5.59 12.30
N THR A 166 -27.14 4.40 12.46
CA THR A 166 -27.52 3.87 13.78
C THR A 166 -26.30 3.60 14.65
N LEU A 167 -25.25 2.98 14.09
CA LEU A 167 -23.98 2.77 14.78
C LEU A 167 -23.36 4.10 15.23
N LEU A 168 -23.32 5.11 14.35
CA LEU A 168 -22.77 6.42 14.67
C LEU A 168 -23.59 7.11 15.78
N SER A 169 -24.91 7.02 15.74
CA SER A 169 -25.80 7.54 16.78
C SER A 169 -25.51 6.89 18.15
N ASN A 170 -25.43 5.56 18.19
CA ASN A 170 -25.14 4.81 19.42
C ASN A 170 -23.73 5.09 19.96
N LEU A 171 -22.74 5.18 19.07
CA LEU A 171 -21.38 5.60 19.46
C LEU A 171 -21.39 7.01 20.04
N THR A 172 -22.17 7.93 19.46
CA THR A 172 -22.28 9.30 19.96
C THR A 172 -22.90 9.36 21.35
N ALA A 173 -23.97 8.60 21.58
CA ALA A 173 -24.58 8.48 22.91
C ALA A 173 -23.59 7.93 23.94
N LEU A 174 -22.83 6.89 23.58
CA LEU A 174 -21.80 6.32 24.44
C LEU A 174 -20.67 7.31 24.74
N ILE A 175 -20.17 8.02 23.73
CA ILE A 175 -19.12 9.04 23.93
C ILE A 175 -19.63 10.16 24.85
N ASN A 176 -20.87 10.65 24.67
CA ASN A 176 -21.45 11.65 25.58
C ASN A 176 -21.61 11.12 27.02
N LEU A 177 -21.92 9.84 27.20
CA LEU A 177 -21.95 9.19 28.52
C LEU A 177 -20.55 9.15 29.16
N MET A 178 -19.53 8.82 28.37
CA MET A 178 -18.13 8.86 28.83
C MET A 178 -17.70 10.28 29.19
N LEU A 179 -18.02 11.27 28.34
CA LEU A 179 -17.68 12.67 28.57
C LEU A 179 -18.32 13.24 29.84
N ALA A 180 -19.49 12.72 30.22
CA ALA A 180 -20.18 13.04 31.46
C ALA A 180 -19.57 12.39 32.71
N GLY A 181 -18.53 11.57 32.59
CA GLY A 181 -17.95 10.83 33.72
C GLY A 181 -18.90 9.79 34.31
N LYS A 182 -19.79 9.23 33.48
CA LYS A 182 -20.87 8.30 33.91
C LYS A 182 -20.61 6.84 33.54
N VAL A 183 -19.38 6.48 33.17
CA VAL A 183 -19.03 5.06 32.96
C VAL A 183 -19.18 4.30 34.27
N ASN A 184 -19.70 3.07 34.23
CA ASN A 184 -19.85 2.27 35.44
C ASN A 184 -18.47 2.00 36.07
N THR A 185 -18.35 2.21 37.39
CA THR A 185 -17.08 2.08 38.12
C THR A 185 -16.49 0.68 38.06
N LEU A 186 -17.30 -0.37 37.87
CA LEU A 186 -16.85 -1.75 37.69
C LEU A 186 -16.08 -1.96 36.38
N ILE A 187 -16.43 -1.23 35.31
CA ILE A 187 -15.79 -1.35 33.99
C ILE A 187 -14.75 -0.26 33.73
N ALA A 188 -14.77 0.83 34.50
CA ALA A 188 -13.84 1.95 34.32
C ALA A 188 -12.35 1.54 34.33
N PRO A 189 -11.87 0.64 35.22
CA PRO A 189 -10.46 0.19 35.19
C PRO A 189 -10.05 -0.53 33.90
N LEU A 190 -11.01 -1.17 33.20
CA LEU A 190 -10.80 -1.84 31.93
C LEU A 190 -10.97 -0.88 30.74
N MET A 191 -12.02 -0.06 30.75
CA MET A 191 -12.33 0.93 29.71
C MET A 191 -11.22 1.98 29.59
N TYR A 192 -10.68 2.42 30.73
CA TYR A 192 -9.55 3.34 30.83
C TYR A 192 -8.21 2.61 31.03
N GLY A 193 -8.22 1.28 31.05
CA GLY A 193 -7.02 0.47 30.95
C GLY A 193 -6.39 0.51 29.56
N ALA A 194 -5.25 -0.17 29.41
CA ALA A 194 -4.56 -0.26 28.13
C ALA A 194 -3.77 -1.56 27.98
N ARG A 195 -3.59 -1.98 26.73
CA ARG A 195 -2.61 -3.01 26.39
C ARG A 195 -1.22 -2.38 26.34
N LEU A 196 -0.31 -2.84 27.17
CA LEU A 196 1.04 -2.33 27.25
C LEU A 196 1.94 -3.07 26.26
N CYS A 197 2.77 -2.32 25.54
CA CYS A 197 3.79 -2.84 24.64
C CYS A 197 5.15 -2.26 25.02
N ALA A 198 6.17 -3.12 25.12
CA ALA A 198 7.55 -2.72 25.36
C ALA A 198 8.29 -2.56 24.03
N LEU A 199 8.81 -1.36 23.77
CA LEU A 199 9.68 -1.09 22.62
C LEU A 199 11.11 -0.85 23.10
N ASN A 200 12.08 -1.41 22.38
CA ASN A 200 13.50 -1.12 22.63
C ASN A 200 13.83 0.32 22.22
N LYS A 201 14.51 1.05 23.10
CA LYS A 201 15.16 2.31 22.75
C LYS A 201 16.55 2.05 22.21
N LYS A 202 17.06 2.99 21.41
CA LYS A 202 18.44 2.95 20.89
C LYS A 202 19.51 2.99 21.98
N ASP A 203 19.19 3.56 23.14
CA ASP A 203 20.09 3.64 24.31
C ASP A 203 20.02 2.38 25.20
N GLY A 204 19.35 1.31 24.75
CA GLY A 204 19.18 0.07 25.50
C GLY A 204 18.05 0.11 26.53
N GLY A 205 17.39 1.26 26.74
CA GLY A 205 16.25 1.38 27.66
C GLY A 205 14.93 0.89 27.05
N ILE A 206 13.90 0.76 27.90
CA ILE A 206 12.54 0.36 27.47
C ILE A 206 11.64 1.59 27.33
N ARG A 207 10.84 1.62 26.26
CA ARG A 207 9.76 2.58 26.04
C ARG A 207 8.41 1.86 26.20
N PRO A 208 7.63 2.16 27.26
CA PRO A 208 6.27 1.63 27.39
C PRO A 208 5.32 2.38 26.45
N ILE A 209 4.49 1.64 25.71
CA ILE A 209 3.38 2.20 24.93
C ILE A 209 2.07 1.61 25.44
N ALA A 210 1.19 2.48 25.95
CA ALA A 210 -0.13 2.11 26.44
C ALA A 210 -1.16 2.28 25.32
N VAL A 211 -1.60 1.17 24.73
CA VAL A 211 -2.66 1.16 23.71
C VAL A 211 -4.02 1.04 24.40
N GLY A 212 -4.62 2.18 24.69
CA GLY A 212 -5.96 2.26 25.29
C GLY A 212 -7.09 1.86 24.33
N SER A 213 -8.29 1.64 24.88
CA SER A 213 -9.49 1.34 24.09
C SER A 213 -9.71 2.39 22.99
N THR A 214 -10.20 1.94 21.84
CA THR A 214 -10.56 2.85 20.74
C THR A 214 -11.64 3.85 21.16
N LEU A 215 -12.58 3.45 22.02
CA LEU A 215 -13.63 4.32 22.55
C LEU A 215 -13.05 5.45 23.39
N ARG A 216 -12.12 5.15 24.31
CA ARG A 216 -11.36 6.16 25.08
C ARG A 216 -10.63 7.12 24.14
N ARG A 217 -9.93 6.61 23.14
CA ARG A 217 -9.17 7.46 22.21
C ARG A 217 -10.07 8.34 21.33
N ILE A 218 -11.30 7.90 21.02
CA ILE A 218 -12.31 8.74 20.36
C ILE A 218 -12.73 9.88 21.29
N ALA A 219 -13.13 9.58 22.52
CA ALA A 219 -13.51 10.59 23.51
C ALA A 219 -12.38 11.62 23.73
N SER A 220 -11.14 11.14 23.93
CA SER A 220 -9.95 11.98 24.04
C SER A 220 -9.71 12.87 22.81
N LYS A 221 -9.86 12.35 21.58
CA LYS A 221 -9.73 13.17 20.35
C LYS A 221 -10.79 14.26 20.25
N VAL A 222 -12.01 13.95 20.66
CA VAL A 222 -13.12 14.91 20.69
C VAL A 222 -12.84 16.01 21.73
N CYS A 223 -12.41 15.64 22.94
CA CYS A 223 -11.95 16.59 23.96
C CYS A 223 -10.83 17.48 23.42
N CYS A 224 -9.80 16.89 22.80
CA CYS A 224 -8.69 17.65 22.22
C CYS A 224 -9.17 18.70 21.23
N ARG A 225 -10.11 18.34 20.34
CA ARG A 225 -10.65 19.28 19.35
C ARG A 225 -11.39 20.45 20.01
N GLN A 226 -12.14 20.18 21.07
CA GLN A 226 -12.89 21.19 21.79
C GLN A 226 -11.98 22.18 22.52
N ILE A 227 -10.98 21.67 23.24
CA ILE A 227 -10.10 22.51 24.06
C ILE A 227 -8.98 23.20 23.26
N LEU A 228 -8.71 22.72 22.03
CA LEU A 228 -7.61 23.18 21.19
C LEU A 228 -7.54 24.71 21.05
N PRO A 229 -8.63 25.45 20.71
CA PRO A 229 -8.53 26.90 20.52
C PRO A 229 -8.10 27.61 21.81
N LYS A 230 -8.71 27.25 22.94
CA LYS A 230 -8.43 27.87 24.25
C LYS A 230 -7.03 27.55 24.75
N LEU A 231 -6.64 26.27 24.75
CA LEU A 231 -5.35 25.83 25.27
C LEU A 231 -4.19 26.26 24.38
N SER A 232 -4.35 26.28 23.05
CA SER A 232 -3.27 26.71 22.17
C SER A 232 -2.88 28.17 22.40
N THR A 233 -3.85 29.05 22.64
CA THR A 233 -3.59 30.46 22.98
C THR A 233 -2.96 30.61 24.36
N TYR A 234 -3.42 29.84 25.34
CA TYR A 234 -2.88 29.89 26.70
C TYR A 234 -1.43 29.38 26.77
N LEU A 235 -1.12 28.29 26.09
CA LEU A 235 0.20 27.65 26.13
C LEU A 235 1.27 28.40 25.32
N GLN A 236 0.87 29.11 24.25
CA GLN A 236 1.81 29.86 23.42
C GLN A 236 2.27 31.17 24.08
N PRO A 237 3.52 31.60 23.84
CA PRO A 237 4.52 30.99 22.95
C PRO A 237 5.43 29.94 23.63
N LEU A 238 5.30 29.74 24.93
CA LEU A 238 6.25 28.95 25.73
C LEU A 238 6.15 27.46 25.45
N GLN A 239 4.93 26.91 25.36
CA GLN A 239 4.70 25.48 25.14
C GLN A 239 4.13 25.23 23.75
N LEU A 240 4.90 24.50 22.95
CA LEU A 240 4.68 24.28 21.51
C LEU A 240 4.26 22.83 21.19
N GLY A 241 4.22 21.95 22.20
CA GLY A 241 3.90 20.53 22.06
C GLY A 241 2.43 20.20 21.83
N PHE A 242 1.51 21.12 22.12
CA PHE A 242 0.07 20.96 21.90
C PHE A 242 -0.54 22.16 21.19
N GLY A 243 -1.22 21.92 20.07
CA GLY A 243 -2.00 22.93 19.34
C GLY A 243 -1.23 24.05 18.64
N SER A 244 0.10 24.03 18.66
CA SER A 244 0.94 25.04 18.01
C SER A 244 1.31 24.65 16.58
N LYS A 245 0.48 25.07 15.62
CA LYS A 245 0.75 24.86 14.18
C LYS A 245 2.09 25.48 13.80
N GLY A 246 3.01 24.66 13.30
CA GLY A 246 4.37 25.11 12.95
C GLY A 246 5.31 25.32 14.15
N GLY A 247 4.93 24.88 15.36
CA GLY A 247 5.70 25.12 16.59
C GLY A 247 7.15 24.65 16.52
N CYS A 248 7.41 23.43 16.04
CA CYS A 248 8.78 22.93 15.90
C CYS A 248 9.63 23.76 14.94
N GLU A 249 9.06 24.17 13.80
CA GLU A 249 9.76 25.00 12.82
C GLU A 249 10.06 26.38 13.40
N ALA A 250 9.09 27.02 14.06
CA ALA A 250 9.25 28.31 14.72
C ALA A 250 10.33 28.28 15.82
N ALA A 251 10.36 27.22 16.63
CA ALA A 251 11.37 27.01 17.68
C ALA A 251 12.80 26.94 17.10
N VAL A 252 12.98 26.18 16.01
CA VAL A 252 14.28 26.04 15.34
C VAL A 252 14.72 27.37 14.72
N HIS A 253 13.81 28.09 14.06
CA HIS A 253 14.09 29.41 13.51
C HIS A 253 14.47 30.42 14.59
N ALA A 254 13.73 30.43 15.71
CA ALA A 254 14.00 31.31 16.85
C ALA A 254 15.35 31.01 17.51
N LEU A 255 15.68 29.75 17.75
CA LEU A 255 16.99 29.38 18.31
C LEU A 255 18.15 29.79 17.40
N ARG A 256 18.01 29.59 16.08
CA ARG A 256 19.05 30.01 15.13
C ARG A 256 19.26 31.51 15.16
N THR A 257 18.18 32.29 15.08
CA THR A 257 18.28 33.74 15.12
C THR A 257 18.82 34.25 16.45
N TYR A 258 18.42 33.63 17.56
CA TYR A 258 18.96 33.92 18.88
C TYR A 258 20.49 33.74 18.96
N ILE A 259 21.03 32.65 18.38
CA ILE A 259 22.47 32.38 18.40
C ILE A 259 23.22 33.32 17.44
N GLU A 260 22.70 33.55 16.23
CA GLU A 260 23.37 34.38 15.21
C GLU A 260 23.44 35.88 15.58
N HIS A 261 22.62 36.33 16.54
CA HIS A 261 22.56 37.73 17.00
C HIS A 261 23.01 37.89 18.46
N ASP A 262 23.92 37.03 18.91
CA ASP A 262 24.55 37.08 20.25
C ASP A 262 23.54 37.21 21.40
N GLY A 263 22.47 36.40 21.37
CA GLY A 263 21.35 36.51 22.31
C GLY A 263 21.67 36.27 23.77
N GLY A 264 22.82 35.66 24.08
CA GLY A 264 23.34 35.48 25.44
C GLY A 264 24.53 34.52 25.51
N GLU A 265 25.05 34.30 26.73
CA GLU A 265 26.23 33.46 26.98
C GLU A 265 25.97 31.96 26.83
N VAL A 266 24.74 31.46 27.03
CA VAL A 266 24.46 30.02 27.05
C VAL A 266 23.11 29.64 26.45
N VAL A 267 23.03 28.41 25.95
CA VAL A 267 21.78 27.70 25.63
C VAL A 267 21.76 26.38 26.40
N LEU A 268 20.73 26.18 27.23
CA LEU A 268 20.49 24.97 28.00
C LEU A 268 19.30 24.22 27.41
N LYS A 269 19.49 22.94 27.11
CA LYS A 269 18.42 22.00 26.73
C LYS A 269 18.13 21.06 27.88
N VAL A 270 16.86 20.96 28.24
CA VAL A 270 16.38 20.22 29.41
C VAL A 270 15.65 18.94 28.96
N ASP A 271 15.96 17.81 29.60
CA ASP A 271 15.29 16.51 29.43
C ASP A 271 14.67 16.10 30.79
N ILE A 272 13.46 15.57 30.78
CA ILE A 272 12.73 15.14 31.99
C ILE A 272 12.64 13.61 32.02
N LYS A 273 12.98 12.99 33.16
CA LYS A 273 12.92 11.53 33.32
C LYS A 273 11.47 11.07 33.33
N ASN A 274 11.14 10.16 32.41
CA ASN A 274 9.86 9.43 32.41
C ASN A 274 8.61 10.33 32.49
N ALA A 275 8.69 11.53 31.91
CA ALA A 275 7.81 12.66 32.23
C ALA A 275 6.31 12.33 32.24
N PHE A 276 5.81 11.76 31.14
CA PHE A 276 4.40 11.38 30.99
C PHE A 276 3.91 10.43 32.09
N ASN A 277 4.72 9.45 32.48
CA ASN A 277 4.32 8.43 33.44
C ASN A 277 4.59 8.85 34.90
N SER A 278 5.22 10.01 35.13
CA SER A 278 5.62 10.46 36.47
C SER A 278 4.89 11.71 36.95
N ILE A 279 4.31 12.51 36.05
CA ILE A 279 3.60 13.74 36.44
C ILE A 279 2.47 13.46 37.44
N ASP A 280 2.37 14.29 38.47
CA ASP A 280 1.31 14.19 39.47
C ASP A 280 -0.09 14.44 38.87
N ARG A 281 -1.05 13.59 39.24
CA ARG A 281 -2.42 13.66 38.74
C ARG A 281 -3.22 14.81 39.34
N GLY A 282 -2.96 15.14 40.60
CA GLY A 282 -3.62 16.25 41.28
C GLY A 282 -3.34 17.58 40.56
N THR A 283 -2.09 17.77 40.15
CA THR A 283 -1.61 18.94 39.42
C THR A 283 -2.42 19.17 38.15
N PHE A 284 -2.41 18.23 37.19
CA PHE A 284 -3.11 18.46 35.92
C PHE A 284 -4.64 18.44 36.06
N LEU A 285 -5.20 17.69 37.03
CA LEU A 285 -6.64 17.71 37.28
C LEU A 285 -7.10 19.06 37.84
N THR A 286 -6.27 19.71 38.66
CA THR A 286 -6.54 21.05 39.20
C THR A 286 -6.54 22.07 38.08
N GLU A 287 -5.51 22.08 37.24
CA GLU A 287 -5.44 22.98 36.09
C GLU A 287 -6.62 22.81 35.13
N ILE A 288 -7.04 21.57 34.87
CA ILE A 288 -8.19 21.28 34.00
C ILE A 288 -9.50 21.74 34.62
N LYS A 289 -9.69 21.54 35.93
CA LYS A 289 -10.88 22.00 36.66
C LYS A 289 -11.04 23.52 36.53
N GLU A 290 -9.94 24.26 36.57
CA GLU A 290 -9.92 25.72 36.44
C GLU A 290 -10.08 26.18 34.98
N LEU A 291 -9.31 25.61 34.04
CA LEU A 291 -9.22 26.13 32.68
C LEU A 291 -10.23 25.53 31.71
N THR A 292 -10.60 24.27 31.86
CA THR A 292 -11.54 23.58 30.95
C THR A 292 -12.48 22.67 31.75
N PRO A 293 -13.34 23.25 32.62
CA PRO A 293 -14.24 22.49 33.48
C PRO A 293 -15.19 21.56 32.68
N GLU A 294 -15.47 21.86 31.42
CA GLU A 294 -16.34 21.06 30.55
C GLU A 294 -15.82 19.64 30.27
N ILE A 295 -14.51 19.39 30.33
CA ILE A 295 -13.92 18.05 30.17
C ILE A 295 -13.48 17.43 31.50
N TYR A 296 -13.62 18.17 32.60
CA TYR A 296 -13.21 17.72 33.92
C TYR A 296 -13.91 16.43 34.37
N PRO A 297 -15.24 16.24 34.19
CA PRO A 297 -15.91 14.99 34.58
C PRO A 297 -15.30 13.74 33.94
N TYR A 298 -15.00 13.82 32.64
CA TYR A 298 -14.34 12.74 31.91
C TYR A 298 -12.93 12.46 32.44
N LEU A 299 -12.10 13.51 32.52
CA LEU A 299 -10.70 13.36 32.95
C LEU A 299 -10.59 12.90 34.40
N TRP A 300 -11.47 13.39 35.27
CA TRP A 300 -11.60 12.91 36.63
C TRP A 300 -11.82 11.40 36.65
N GLN A 301 -12.84 10.90 35.93
CA GLN A 301 -13.13 9.47 35.89
C GLN A 301 -11.98 8.63 35.29
N CYS A 302 -11.19 9.18 34.36
CA CYS A 302 -10.03 8.50 33.79
C CYS A 302 -8.84 8.36 34.76
N TYR A 303 -8.66 9.31 35.69
CA TYR A 303 -7.42 9.46 36.44
C TYR A 303 -7.58 9.49 37.97
N SER A 304 -8.81 9.57 38.51
CA SER A 304 -9.07 9.58 39.94
C SER A 304 -8.79 8.24 40.65
N SER A 305 -8.61 7.16 39.88
CA SER A 305 -8.25 5.84 40.38
C SER A 305 -7.16 5.18 39.52
N PRO A 306 -6.44 4.18 40.05
CA PRO A 306 -5.50 3.41 39.25
C PRO A 306 -6.17 2.76 38.03
N SER A 307 -5.49 2.79 36.88
CA SER A 307 -5.92 2.10 35.65
C SER A 307 -5.09 0.84 35.42
N ASN A 308 -5.70 -0.18 34.79
CA ASN A 308 -5.05 -1.45 34.53
C ASN A 308 -4.26 -1.43 33.21
N LEU A 309 -2.94 -1.62 33.29
CA LEU A 309 -2.08 -1.83 32.13
C LEU A 309 -1.74 -3.31 32.03
N ILE A 310 -2.11 -3.95 30.92
CA ILE A 310 -1.90 -5.39 30.72
C ILE A 310 -0.71 -5.60 29.79
N TYR A 311 0.34 -6.25 30.29
CA TYR A 311 1.49 -6.69 29.52
C TYR A 311 1.51 -8.23 29.51
N ASN A 312 1.13 -8.82 28.37
CA ASN A 312 0.89 -10.26 28.25
C ASN A 312 -0.11 -10.75 29.31
N SER A 313 0.31 -11.59 30.26
CA SER A 313 -0.50 -12.05 31.39
C SER A 313 -0.32 -11.21 32.67
N ASN A 314 0.57 -10.21 32.67
CA ASN A 314 0.91 -9.42 33.84
C ASN A 314 0.10 -8.13 33.92
N LEU A 315 -0.36 -7.81 35.13
CA LEU A 315 -1.04 -6.55 35.45
C LEU A 315 -0.03 -5.56 36.05
N ILE A 316 0.01 -4.35 35.51
CA ILE A 316 0.73 -3.19 36.04
C ILE A 316 -0.27 -2.07 36.28
N HIS A 317 -0.22 -1.44 37.45
CA HIS A 317 -1.09 -0.30 37.75
C HIS A 317 -0.46 1.02 37.27
N SER A 318 -1.25 1.83 36.58
CA SER A 318 -0.93 3.24 36.37
C SER A 318 -1.60 4.04 37.46
N GLU A 319 -0.81 4.52 38.43
CA GLU A 319 -1.27 5.29 39.60
C GLU A 319 -0.96 6.78 39.50
N VAL A 320 0.18 7.13 38.89
CA VAL A 320 0.54 8.50 38.52
C VAL A 320 0.70 8.65 37.01
N GLY A 321 0.92 9.88 36.57
CA GLY A 321 1.15 10.19 35.17
C GLY A 321 -0.10 10.17 34.30
N CYS A 322 0.09 10.62 33.07
CA CYS A 322 -0.83 10.46 31.96
C CYS A 322 -0.32 9.35 31.02
N GLN A 323 -1.21 8.47 30.58
CA GLN A 323 -0.85 7.29 29.78
C GLN A 323 -0.23 7.66 28.42
N GLN A 324 0.96 7.13 28.13
CA GLN A 324 1.65 7.29 26.84
C GLN A 324 0.90 6.56 25.71
N GLY A 325 0.23 7.33 24.85
CA GLY A 325 -0.58 6.82 23.74
C GLY A 325 -2.00 7.39 23.71
N ASP A 326 -2.43 8.05 24.80
CA ASP A 326 -3.69 8.78 24.85
C ASP A 326 -3.59 10.09 24.05
N PRO A 327 -4.49 10.36 23.08
CA PRO A 327 -4.53 11.63 22.36
C PRO A 327 -4.59 12.89 23.24
N LEU A 328 -5.13 12.79 24.46
CA LEU A 328 -5.28 13.92 25.39
C LEU A 328 -4.07 14.11 26.31
N GLY A 329 -3.20 13.10 26.43
CA GLY A 329 -2.00 13.12 27.28
C GLY A 329 -1.09 14.34 27.06
N PRO A 330 -0.72 14.68 25.80
CA PRO A 330 0.12 15.86 25.53
C PRO A 330 -0.47 17.17 26.02
N ALA A 331 -1.80 17.34 25.98
CA ALA A 331 -2.46 18.57 26.40
C ALA A 331 -2.39 18.74 27.92
N ILE A 332 -2.77 17.69 28.67
CA ILE A 332 -2.78 17.73 30.13
C ILE A 332 -1.37 17.78 30.71
N PHE A 333 -0.39 17.10 30.09
CA PHE A 333 1.02 17.23 30.47
C PHE A 333 1.54 18.66 30.26
N SER A 334 1.29 19.22 29.08
CA SER A 334 1.69 20.59 28.74
C SER A 334 1.11 21.61 29.73
N LEU A 335 -0.13 21.39 30.16
CA LEU A 335 -0.81 22.25 31.11
C LEU A 335 -0.22 22.14 32.51
N ALA A 336 0.09 20.93 32.97
CA ALA A 336 0.66 20.66 34.29
C ALA A 336 1.97 21.43 34.53
N ILE A 337 2.84 21.48 33.51
CA ILE A 337 4.14 22.15 33.63
C ILE A 337 4.09 23.65 33.30
N HIS A 338 2.96 24.15 32.78
CA HIS A 338 2.90 25.48 32.18
C HIS A 338 3.19 26.60 33.18
N LYS A 339 2.67 26.49 34.41
CA LYS A 339 2.94 27.46 35.50
C LYS A 339 4.43 27.54 35.81
N THR A 340 5.10 26.39 35.92
CA THR A 340 6.55 26.30 36.18
C THR A 340 7.39 26.92 35.07
N ILE A 341 7.09 26.61 33.81
CA ILE A 341 7.89 27.15 32.69
C ILE A 341 7.63 28.64 32.46
N SER A 342 6.47 29.16 32.87
CA SER A 342 6.10 30.57 32.74
C SER A 342 6.78 31.48 33.77
N SER A 343 7.27 30.93 34.87
CA SER A 343 7.99 31.70 35.90
C SER A 343 9.49 31.92 35.59
N LEU A 344 10.01 31.28 34.53
CA LEU A 344 11.42 31.37 34.15
C LEU A 344 11.73 32.70 33.46
N LYS A 345 12.95 33.21 33.64
CA LYS A 345 13.36 34.57 33.23
C LYS A 345 14.29 34.61 32.02
N SER A 346 14.72 33.46 31.52
CA SER A 346 15.61 33.31 30.37
C SER A 346 15.06 34.06 29.16
N LYS A 347 15.92 34.79 28.46
CA LYS A 347 15.58 35.56 27.24
C LYS A 347 14.94 34.67 26.18
N LEU A 348 15.46 33.45 26.04
CA LEU A 348 14.89 32.38 25.23
C LEU A 348 14.28 31.35 26.18
N ASN A 349 12.98 31.09 26.04
CA ASN A 349 12.27 30.06 26.80
C ASN A 349 11.22 29.42 25.90
N MET A 350 11.47 28.19 25.48
CA MET A 350 10.55 27.43 24.65
C MET A 350 10.59 25.95 25.00
N TRP A 351 9.43 25.31 24.92
CA TRP A 351 9.21 23.93 25.31
C TRP A 351 8.43 23.20 24.24
N TYR A 352 8.79 21.95 23.96
CA TYR A 352 7.99 21.03 23.18
C TYR A 352 7.69 19.81 24.04
N LEU A 353 6.50 19.80 24.65
CA LEU A 353 6.14 18.86 25.70
C LEU A 353 7.18 18.95 26.83
N ASP A 354 7.90 17.86 27.10
CA ASP A 354 8.94 17.73 28.12
C ASP A 354 10.31 18.26 27.68
N ASP A 355 10.54 18.48 26.38
CA ASP A 355 11.82 19.00 25.86
C ASP A 355 11.88 20.53 26.02
N GLY A 356 12.67 21.02 26.98
CA GLY A 356 12.86 22.45 27.24
C GLY A 356 14.11 23.02 26.58
N THR A 357 14.06 24.28 26.13
CA THR A 357 15.23 25.03 25.64
C THR A 357 15.22 26.44 26.23
N LEU A 358 16.23 26.74 27.03
CA LEU A 358 16.46 28.00 27.71
C LEU A 358 17.71 28.68 27.15
N GLY A 359 17.73 30.00 27.08
CA GLY A 359 18.90 30.77 26.65
C GLY A 359 18.95 32.15 27.27
N GLY A 360 20.15 32.58 27.65
CA GLY A 360 20.38 33.92 28.19
C GLY A 360 21.78 34.07 28.76
N GLU A 361 21.92 35.01 29.69
CA GLU A 361 23.13 35.13 30.52
C GLU A 361 23.27 33.89 31.40
N SER A 362 24.51 33.43 31.62
CA SER A 362 24.75 32.17 32.33
C SER A 362 24.18 32.18 33.75
N ASP A 363 24.21 33.31 34.45
CA ASP A 363 23.64 33.46 35.79
C ASP A 363 22.11 33.30 35.81
N THR A 364 21.42 33.95 34.87
CA THR A 364 19.94 33.88 34.76
C THR A 364 19.48 32.47 34.41
N VAL A 365 20.14 31.82 33.44
CA VAL A 365 19.78 30.46 33.03
C VAL A 365 20.08 29.45 34.14
N LEU A 366 21.14 29.67 34.93
CA LEU A 366 21.46 28.83 36.08
C LEU A 366 20.41 28.96 37.20
N ASP A 367 19.93 30.16 37.49
CA ASP A 367 18.87 30.39 38.48
C ASP A 367 17.51 29.85 38.01
N ASP A 368 17.21 29.95 36.71
CA ASP A 368 16.06 29.29 36.11
C ASP A 368 16.16 27.77 36.21
N LEU A 369 17.33 27.17 36.00
CA LEU A 369 17.54 25.73 36.17
C LEU A 369 17.28 25.29 37.63
N ARG A 370 17.67 26.10 38.62
CA ARG A 370 17.35 25.82 40.04
C ARG A 370 15.84 25.85 40.28
N THR A 371 15.20 26.95 39.90
CA THR A 371 13.75 27.16 40.02
C THR A 371 12.98 26.03 39.34
N LEU A 372 13.40 25.66 38.13
CA LEU A 372 12.82 24.56 37.36
C LEU A 372 12.98 23.22 38.08
N THR A 373 14.16 22.94 38.64
CA THR A 373 14.43 21.68 39.36
C THR A 373 13.54 21.54 40.58
N ASP A 374 13.39 22.61 41.36
CA ASP A 374 12.59 22.62 42.59
C ASP A 374 11.09 22.49 42.26
N ASN A 375 10.57 23.34 41.37
CA ASN A 375 9.15 23.34 40.99
C ASN A 375 8.74 22.04 40.27
N MET A 376 9.61 21.46 39.44
CA MET A 376 9.30 20.17 38.78
C MET A 376 9.21 19.03 39.80
N ARG A 377 10.04 19.06 40.86
CA ARG A 377 10.01 18.05 41.92
C ARG A 377 8.69 18.11 42.72
N GLU A 378 8.12 19.30 42.92
CA GLU A 378 6.82 19.48 43.59
C GLU A 378 5.67 18.79 42.83
N ILE A 379 5.74 18.75 41.49
CA ILE A 379 4.73 18.11 40.63
C ILE A 379 5.10 16.67 40.22
N GLY A 380 6.05 16.05 40.93
CA GLY A 380 6.44 14.65 40.72
C GLY A 380 7.39 14.39 39.55
N LEU A 381 8.00 15.43 38.97
CA LEU A 381 8.94 15.33 37.86
C LEU A 381 10.40 15.50 38.31
N GLU A 382 11.30 14.79 37.63
CA GLU A 382 12.74 14.92 37.86
C GLU A 382 13.48 15.21 36.55
N LEU A 383 14.45 16.12 36.62
CA LEU A 383 15.35 16.36 35.50
C LEU A 383 16.28 15.18 35.26
N ASN A 384 16.59 14.95 34.00
CA ASN A 384 17.54 13.97 33.55
C ASN A 384 18.89 14.63 33.24
N SER A 385 19.64 14.94 34.29
CA SER A 385 20.88 15.73 34.19
C SER A 385 21.86 15.23 33.12
N SER A 386 21.99 13.91 32.93
CA SER A 386 22.89 13.31 31.92
C SER A 386 22.36 13.34 30.49
N LYS A 387 21.08 13.68 30.29
CA LYS A 387 20.48 13.94 28.98
C LYS A 387 20.24 15.42 28.70
N CYS A 388 20.31 16.28 29.72
CA CYS A 388 20.42 17.71 29.52
C CYS A 388 21.68 18.04 28.72
N GLU A 389 21.60 19.08 27.90
CA GLU A 389 22.69 19.50 27.03
C GLU A 389 22.93 21.00 27.21
N ILE A 390 24.19 21.44 27.23
CA ILE A 390 24.57 22.84 27.28
C ILE A 390 25.42 23.20 26.07
N PHE A 391 25.07 24.31 25.43
CA PHE A 391 25.84 24.91 24.36
C PHE A 391 26.29 26.31 24.79
N ILE A 392 27.56 26.62 24.55
CA ILE A 392 28.16 27.92 24.85
C ILE A 392 28.75 28.46 23.54
N PRO A 393 28.29 29.62 23.05
CA PRO A 393 28.76 30.19 21.78
C PRO A 393 30.28 30.37 21.74
N SER A 394 30.85 30.27 20.54
CA SER A 394 32.29 30.35 20.31
C SER A 394 32.90 31.71 20.70
N HIS A 395 32.13 32.80 20.65
CA HIS A 395 32.58 34.14 21.04
C HIS A 395 32.90 34.29 22.54
N ILE A 396 32.45 33.36 23.39
CA ILE A 396 32.76 33.34 24.82
C ILE A 396 34.19 32.81 25.04
N SER A 397 34.96 33.45 25.91
CA SER A 397 36.34 33.03 26.19
C SER A 397 36.42 31.66 26.87
N GLU A 398 37.47 30.87 26.58
CA GLU A 398 37.65 29.53 27.17
C GLU A 398 37.70 29.53 28.71
N ALA A 399 38.26 30.58 29.31
CA ALA A 399 38.25 30.77 30.76
C ALA A 399 36.82 30.94 31.30
N ARG A 400 35.97 31.73 30.62
CA ARG A 400 34.57 31.91 31.00
C ARG A 400 33.75 30.64 30.74
N LYS A 401 33.96 29.94 29.63
CA LYS A 401 33.32 28.64 29.33
C LYS A 401 33.56 27.63 30.44
N SER A 402 34.81 27.50 30.89
CA SER A 402 35.18 26.56 31.95
C SER A 402 34.42 26.84 33.26
N ILE A 403 34.28 28.11 33.64
CA ILE A 403 33.52 28.54 34.83
C ILE A 403 32.03 28.21 34.67
N ILE A 404 31.45 28.52 33.51
CA ILE A 404 30.04 28.22 33.21
C ILE A 404 29.80 26.72 33.33
N ILE A 405 30.59 25.89 32.64
CA ILE A 405 30.46 24.43 32.66
C ILE A 405 30.52 23.88 34.09
N GLN A 406 31.48 24.35 34.90
CA GLN A 406 31.61 23.90 36.29
C GLN A 406 30.35 24.22 37.12
N ARG A 407 29.76 25.41 36.92
CA ARG A 407 28.55 25.84 37.65
C ARG A 407 27.30 25.09 37.22
N PHE A 408 27.14 24.80 35.93
CA PHE A 408 26.01 23.99 35.46
C PHE A 408 26.14 22.53 35.88
N ASN A 409 27.34 21.96 35.84
CA ASN A 409 27.58 20.58 36.23
C ASN A 409 27.36 20.33 37.74
N SER A 410 27.44 21.37 38.59
CA SER A 410 27.13 21.25 40.02
C SER A 410 25.63 21.10 40.30
N LEU A 411 24.76 21.66 39.44
CA LEU A 411 23.30 21.51 39.54
C LEU A 411 22.77 20.33 38.70
N ALA A 412 23.37 20.10 37.53
CA ALA A 412 23.04 19.02 36.62
C ALA A 412 24.28 18.14 36.36
N PRO A 413 24.56 17.15 37.23
CA PRO A 413 25.72 16.30 37.07
C PRO A 413 25.70 15.52 35.75
N ASN A 414 26.86 15.45 35.08
CA ASN A 414 27.07 14.79 33.80
C ASN A 414 26.31 15.43 32.62
N ILE A 415 26.00 16.72 32.72
CA ILE A 415 25.43 17.49 31.61
C ILE A 415 26.31 17.39 30.37
N LYS A 416 25.70 17.18 29.20
CA LYS A 416 26.42 17.04 27.94
C LYS A 416 26.81 18.40 27.40
N ILE A 417 28.08 18.59 27.07
CA ILE A 417 28.57 19.82 26.44
C ILE A 417 28.50 19.64 24.93
N LEU A 418 27.78 20.53 24.26
CA LEU A 418 27.65 20.55 22.81
C LEU A 418 28.59 21.59 22.19
N ASP A 419 28.98 21.31 20.96
CA ASP A 419 29.70 22.22 20.08
C ASP A 419 28.84 22.63 18.87
N GLU A 420 29.37 23.52 18.02
CA GLU A 420 28.68 23.98 16.81
C GLU A 420 28.43 22.84 15.80
N THR A 421 29.14 21.72 15.91
CA THR A 421 29.01 20.57 14.99
C THR A 421 27.89 19.61 15.40
N SER A 422 27.46 19.67 16.66
CA SER A 422 26.51 18.74 17.29
C SER A 422 25.18 19.38 17.70
N LEU A 423 25.10 20.71 17.76
CA LEU A 423 23.87 21.42 18.15
C LEU A 423 22.70 21.15 17.18
N ARG A 424 21.69 20.46 17.70
CA ARG A 424 20.41 20.18 17.01
C ARG A 424 19.25 20.55 17.94
N LEU A 425 18.15 21.07 17.39
CA LEU A 425 16.89 21.28 18.12
C LEU A 425 15.76 20.54 17.41
N LEU A 426 14.99 19.74 18.15
CA LEU A 426 13.87 18.96 17.63
C LEU A 426 14.22 18.20 16.33
N GLY A 427 15.43 17.65 16.28
CA GLY A 427 15.97 16.91 15.14
C GLY A 427 16.52 17.73 13.97
N ALA A 428 16.44 19.07 14.00
CA ALA A 428 16.99 19.95 12.98
C ALA A 428 18.37 20.51 13.37
N PRO A 429 19.37 20.49 12.47
CA PRO A 429 20.66 21.12 12.70
C PRO A 429 20.56 22.66 12.69
N ILE A 430 21.31 23.30 13.60
CA ILE A 430 21.27 24.76 13.80
C ILE A 430 22.36 25.47 12.97
N HIS A 431 23.62 25.08 13.17
CA HIS A 431 24.80 25.67 12.51
C HIS A 431 25.16 24.98 11.18
N GLU A 432 25.92 25.67 10.33
CA GLU A 432 26.40 25.14 9.05
C GLU A 432 27.21 23.85 9.18
N GLN A 433 28.12 23.77 10.15
CA GLN A 433 28.91 22.56 10.40
C GLN A 433 28.03 21.38 10.82
N SER A 434 27.02 21.63 11.68
CA SER A 434 26.05 20.60 12.08
C SER A 434 25.17 20.11 10.93
N ILE A 435 24.87 20.99 9.95
CA ILE A 435 24.14 20.62 8.72
C ILE A 435 24.96 19.59 7.93
N ASN A 436 26.25 19.84 7.70
CA ASN A 436 27.09 18.94 6.90
C ASN A 436 27.19 17.53 7.51
N ASN A 437 27.40 17.44 8.83
CA ASN A 437 27.44 16.16 9.55
C ASN A 437 26.09 15.44 9.49
N PHE A 438 25.00 16.16 9.75
CA PHE A 438 23.65 15.61 9.72
C PHE A 438 23.29 15.05 8.35
N ILE A 439 23.60 15.77 7.26
CA ILE A 439 23.29 15.29 5.92
C ILE A 439 24.12 14.06 5.56
N SER A 440 25.40 14.01 5.94
CA SER A 440 26.25 12.84 5.74
C SER A 440 25.67 11.59 6.43
N GLU A 441 25.23 11.72 7.69
CA GLU A 441 24.51 10.65 8.41
C GLU A 441 23.24 10.21 7.66
N LYS A 442 22.49 11.16 7.10
CA LYS A 442 21.27 10.88 6.34
C LYS A 442 21.54 10.17 5.02
N ILE A 443 22.55 10.59 4.26
CA ILE A 443 22.99 9.94 3.02
C ILE A 443 23.33 8.47 3.32
N ASN A 444 24.16 8.22 4.33
CA ASN A 444 24.51 6.86 4.76
C ASN A 444 23.27 6.05 5.16
N SER A 445 22.34 6.66 5.92
CA SER A 445 21.07 6.04 6.30
C SER A 445 20.22 5.66 5.07
N PHE A 446 20.16 6.48 4.02
CA PHE A 446 19.41 6.16 2.81
C PHE A 446 20.10 5.07 1.99
N THR A 447 21.43 5.13 1.84
CA THR A 447 22.21 4.10 1.15
C THR A 447 21.93 2.72 1.75
N ASN A 448 21.89 2.61 3.08
CA ASN A 448 21.60 1.36 3.79
C ASN A 448 20.16 0.84 3.58
N LYS A 449 19.23 1.68 3.12
CA LYS A 449 17.83 1.30 2.88
C LYS A 449 17.59 0.72 1.48
N ILE A 450 18.43 1.05 0.50
CA ILE A 450 18.27 0.63 -0.90
C ILE A 450 18.17 -0.90 -1.05
N PRO A 451 19.03 -1.72 -0.39
CA PRO A 451 18.94 -3.18 -0.53
C PRO A 451 17.61 -3.80 -0.08
N HIS A 452 16.87 -3.14 0.83
CA HIS A 452 15.56 -3.61 1.26
C HIS A 452 14.46 -3.29 0.24
N LEU A 453 14.57 -2.15 -0.46
CA LEU A 453 13.64 -1.77 -1.51
C LEU A 453 13.73 -2.68 -2.74
N LEU A 454 14.92 -3.25 -3.00
CA LEU A 454 15.14 -4.24 -4.05
C LEU A 454 14.51 -5.62 -3.75
N LYS A 455 13.99 -5.85 -2.54
CA LYS A 455 13.39 -7.12 -2.12
C LYS A 455 11.85 -7.15 -2.22
N ILE A 456 11.24 -6.05 -2.64
CA ILE A 456 9.79 -5.94 -2.88
C ILE A 456 9.56 -5.48 -4.33
N SER A 457 8.34 -5.61 -4.82
CA SER A 457 8.01 -5.16 -6.18
C SER A 457 8.37 -3.69 -6.42
N LYS A 458 8.80 -3.36 -7.65
CA LYS A 458 9.23 -2.02 -8.08
C LYS A 458 8.13 -0.98 -7.90
N HIS A 459 6.88 -1.35 -8.18
CA HIS A 459 5.75 -0.44 -8.00
C HIS A 459 5.57 -0.07 -6.52
N MET A 460 5.68 -1.05 -5.60
CA MET A 460 5.59 -0.78 -4.17
C MET A 460 6.81 -0.03 -3.64
N ALA A 461 8.03 -0.40 -4.05
CA ALA A 461 9.26 0.32 -3.72
C ALA A 461 9.20 1.79 -4.14
N PHE A 462 8.68 2.06 -5.33
CA PHE A 462 8.46 3.41 -5.85
C PHE A 462 7.51 4.23 -4.98
N GLN A 463 6.44 3.62 -4.44
CA GLN A 463 5.54 4.34 -3.53
C GLN A 463 6.21 4.65 -2.18
N ILE A 464 7.05 3.76 -1.64
CA ILE A 464 7.85 4.08 -0.44
C ILE A 464 8.77 5.28 -0.73
N ILE A 465 9.43 5.31 -1.89
CA ILE A 465 10.28 6.42 -2.31
C ILE A 465 9.47 7.73 -2.32
N ARG A 466 8.29 7.73 -2.96
CA ARG A 466 7.51 8.95 -3.16
C ARG A 466 6.84 9.48 -1.89
N TYR A 467 6.45 8.60 -0.97
CA TYR A 467 5.68 9.00 0.20
C TYR A 467 6.46 8.99 1.51
N SER A 468 7.60 8.30 1.58
CA SER A 468 8.30 8.05 2.84
C SER A 468 9.81 8.22 2.83
N LEU A 469 10.46 8.19 1.67
CA LEU A 469 11.93 8.28 1.53
C LEU A 469 12.35 9.59 0.88
N PHE A 470 13.63 9.97 0.99
CA PHE A 470 14.20 11.18 0.38
C PHE A 470 13.42 12.45 0.73
N VAL A 471 12.83 13.17 -0.25
CA VAL A 471 12.15 14.47 -0.04
C VAL A 471 11.12 14.42 1.09
N PRO A 472 10.13 13.49 1.12
CA PRO A 472 9.25 13.31 2.28
C PRO A 472 9.95 13.19 3.64
N ASN A 473 11.09 12.49 3.70
CA ASN A 473 11.87 12.35 4.93
C ASN A 473 12.69 13.60 5.28
N PHE A 474 13.13 14.35 4.26
CA PHE A 474 13.89 15.59 4.41
C PHE A 474 13.02 16.83 4.61
N THR A 475 11.73 16.79 4.27
CA THR A 475 10.88 17.98 4.19
C THR A 475 10.94 18.83 5.46
N TYR A 476 10.81 18.22 6.64
CA TYR A 476 10.92 18.94 7.91
C TYR A 476 12.27 19.66 8.06
N ILE A 477 13.37 19.00 7.71
CA ILE A 477 14.71 19.58 7.81
C ILE A 477 14.92 20.68 6.79
N LEU A 478 14.47 20.50 5.54
CA LEU A 478 14.54 21.53 4.49
C LEU A 478 13.73 22.79 4.84
N ARG A 479 12.67 22.62 5.63
CA ARG A 479 11.87 23.74 6.16
C ARG A 479 12.58 24.46 7.30
N CYS A 480 13.30 23.74 8.15
CA CYS A 480 13.91 24.30 9.37
C CYS A 480 15.33 24.84 9.19
N SER A 481 16.14 24.25 8.31
CA SER A 481 17.57 24.53 8.19
C SER A 481 17.91 25.08 6.81
N PRO A 482 18.82 26.08 6.69
CA PRO A 482 19.16 26.74 5.43
C PRO A 482 20.08 25.89 4.53
N ILE A 483 19.70 24.64 4.27
CA ILE A 483 20.46 23.68 3.46
C ILE A 483 20.65 24.18 2.02
N PHE A 484 19.76 25.07 1.55
CA PHE A 484 19.88 25.72 0.24
C PHE A 484 21.23 26.44 0.00
N LYS A 485 21.93 26.83 1.07
CA LYS A 485 23.25 27.46 0.99
C LYS A 485 24.33 26.50 0.47
N ASN A 486 24.18 25.19 0.69
CA ASN A 486 25.20 24.20 0.33
C ASN A 486 24.83 23.41 -0.94
N LYS A 487 25.24 23.95 -2.10
CA LYS A 487 24.96 23.36 -3.42
C LYS A 487 25.58 21.98 -3.63
N THR A 488 26.78 21.74 -3.12
CA THR A 488 27.48 20.45 -3.26
C THR A 488 26.70 19.34 -2.57
N ILE A 489 26.27 19.57 -1.33
CA ILE A 489 25.48 18.60 -0.57
C ILE A 489 24.14 18.29 -1.25
N LEU A 490 23.47 19.31 -1.78
CA LEU A 490 22.22 19.11 -2.51
C LEU A 490 22.42 18.23 -3.76
N SER A 491 23.52 18.44 -4.48
CA SER A 491 23.90 17.62 -5.64
C SER A 491 24.17 16.17 -5.24
N ASP A 492 24.89 15.92 -4.13
CA ASP A 492 25.17 14.58 -3.64
C ASP A 492 23.90 13.81 -3.29
N ILE A 493 22.92 14.48 -2.67
CA ILE A 493 21.62 13.87 -2.38
C ILE A 493 20.86 13.58 -3.67
N ASP A 494 20.83 14.51 -4.63
CA ASP A 494 20.14 14.31 -5.90
C ASP A 494 20.74 13.16 -6.71
N ASN A 495 22.07 13.03 -6.72
CA ASN A 495 22.80 11.92 -7.32
C ASN A 495 22.46 10.59 -6.63
N LEU A 496 22.38 10.57 -5.30
CA LEU A 496 21.93 9.39 -4.56
C LEU A 496 20.51 8.98 -4.97
N ILE A 497 19.58 9.94 -5.07
CA ILE A 497 18.18 9.67 -5.47
C ILE A 497 18.14 9.10 -6.89
N GLN A 498 18.82 9.75 -7.85
CA GLN A 498 18.87 9.33 -9.24
C GLN A 498 19.46 7.91 -9.38
N ASN A 499 20.58 7.65 -8.70
CA ASN A 499 21.23 6.33 -8.72
C ASN A 499 20.36 5.25 -8.06
N SER A 500 19.71 5.58 -6.95
CA SER A 500 18.80 4.65 -6.25
C SER A 500 17.61 4.30 -7.12
N LEU A 501 16.99 5.31 -7.74
CA LEU A 501 15.84 5.11 -8.60
C LEU A 501 16.21 4.33 -9.86
N SER A 502 17.39 4.60 -10.44
CA SER A 502 17.92 3.84 -11.57
C SER A 502 18.06 2.36 -11.24
N LYS A 503 18.63 2.03 -10.07
CA LYS A 503 18.79 0.65 -9.59
C LYS A 503 17.45 -0.03 -9.32
N ILE A 504 16.54 0.66 -8.63
CA ILE A 504 15.25 0.08 -8.21
C ILE A 504 14.34 -0.15 -9.41
N LEU A 505 14.23 0.82 -10.33
CA LEU A 505 13.38 0.69 -11.51
C LEU A 505 14.06 -0.08 -12.64
N ASN A 506 15.37 -0.31 -12.57
CA ASN A 506 16.21 -0.83 -13.64
C ASN A 506 16.13 0.04 -14.92
N LEU A 507 16.13 1.36 -14.76
CA LEU A 507 16.03 2.33 -15.85
C LEU A 507 17.21 3.30 -15.81
N PRO A 508 17.92 3.54 -16.93
CA PRO A 508 19.05 4.46 -16.95
C PRO A 508 18.58 5.91 -17.04
N PHE A 509 18.44 6.60 -15.90
CA PHE A 509 18.06 8.01 -15.86
C PHE A 509 19.24 8.89 -16.30
N ARG A 510 19.30 9.23 -17.61
CA ARG A 510 20.25 10.21 -18.17
C ARG A 510 19.79 11.64 -17.84
N ASP A 511 20.62 12.65 -18.09
CA ASP A 511 20.34 14.03 -17.67
C ASP A 511 18.96 14.56 -18.11
N ARG A 512 18.58 14.38 -19.39
CA ARG A 512 17.27 14.80 -19.91
C ARG A 512 16.12 14.00 -19.29
N ASP A 513 16.30 12.68 -19.16
CA ASP A 513 15.31 11.77 -18.58
C ASP A 513 15.08 12.12 -17.10
N TRP A 514 16.16 12.41 -16.37
CA TRP A 514 16.16 12.82 -14.97
C TRP A 514 15.55 14.20 -14.78
N LEU A 515 15.83 15.15 -15.68
CA LEU A 515 15.21 16.48 -15.67
C LEU A 515 13.68 16.38 -15.74
N GLN A 516 13.14 15.55 -16.65
CA GLN A 516 11.70 15.29 -16.71
C GLN A 516 11.22 14.51 -15.47
N ALA A 517 11.88 13.40 -15.12
CA ALA A 517 11.48 12.55 -14.00
C ALA A 517 11.36 13.32 -12.68
N SER A 518 12.26 14.29 -12.47
CA SER A 518 12.29 15.14 -11.28
C SER A 518 11.16 16.16 -11.16
N LEU A 519 10.31 16.30 -12.18
CA LEU A 519 9.15 17.18 -12.12
C LEU A 519 7.98 16.55 -11.33
N PRO A 520 7.10 17.40 -10.77
CA PRO A 520 5.77 16.93 -10.34
C PRO A 520 5.04 16.22 -11.47
N ILE A 521 4.17 15.26 -11.12
CA ILE A 521 3.39 14.48 -12.10
C ILE A 521 2.58 15.37 -13.04
N ARG A 522 1.98 16.44 -12.51
CA ARG A 522 1.20 17.42 -13.29
C ARG A 522 2.02 18.23 -14.32
N PHE A 523 3.34 18.09 -14.31
CA PHE A 523 4.25 18.70 -15.28
C PHE A 523 5.00 17.64 -16.11
N GLY A 524 4.47 16.41 -16.19
CA GLY A 524 5.05 15.36 -17.02
C GLY A 524 6.08 14.47 -16.33
N GLY A 525 6.46 14.78 -15.08
CA GLY A 525 7.40 13.95 -14.32
C GLY A 525 6.76 12.72 -13.67
N ILE A 526 7.52 12.01 -12.84
CA ILE A 526 7.05 10.82 -12.11
C ILE A 526 6.78 11.12 -10.63
N GLY A 527 7.04 12.36 -10.18
CA GLY A 527 6.74 12.80 -8.82
C GLY A 527 7.79 12.42 -7.78
N VAL A 528 9.04 12.19 -8.20
CA VAL A 528 10.22 12.07 -7.33
C VAL A 528 11.04 13.34 -7.51
N ARG A 529 10.91 14.32 -6.62
CA ARG A 529 11.55 15.64 -6.77
C ARG A 529 13.04 15.61 -6.41
N LYS A 530 13.81 16.51 -7.01
CA LYS A 530 15.16 16.87 -6.55
C LYS A 530 15.08 17.62 -5.24
N VAL A 531 15.97 17.32 -4.30
CA VAL A 531 16.11 18.05 -3.04
C VAL A 531 16.65 19.45 -3.32
N SER A 532 17.53 19.62 -4.31
CA SER A 532 18.02 20.95 -4.74
C SER A 532 16.90 21.88 -5.25
N ASP A 533 15.85 21.32 -5.84
CA ASP A 533 14.70 22.10 -6.30
C ASP A 533 13.76 22.49 -5.15
N VAL A 534 13.68 21.65 -4.12
CA VAL A 534 12.69 21.79 -3.04
C VAL A 534 13.23 22.55 -1.83
N ALA A 535 14.56 22.58 -1.62
CA ALA A 535 15.19 23.18 -0.44
C ALA A 535 14.79 24.65 -0.22
N LEU A 536 14.89 25.48 -1.26
CA LEU A 536 14.51 26.90 -1.20
C LEU A 536 13.00 27.10 -0.95
N PRO A 537 12.09 26.53 -1.78
CA PRO A 537 10.65 26.61 -1.52
C PRO A 537 10.24 26.15 -0.12
N ALA A 538 10.85 25.07 0.38
CA ALA A 538 10.57 24.53 1.70
C ALA A 538 10.96 25.53 2.80
N PHE A 539 12.19 26.06 2.76
CA PHE A 539 12.67 27.03 3.73
C PHE A 539 11.84 28.31 3.71
N LEU A 540 11.63 28.92 2.54
CA LEU A 540 10.85 30.17 2.40
C LEU A 540 9.42 30.02 2.90
N SER A 541 8.74 28.94 2.51
CA SER A 541 7.37 28.73 3.01
C SER A 541 7.31 28.52 4.52
N SER A 542 8.35 27.94 5.12
CA SER A 542 8.48 27.78 6.57
C SER A 542 8.65 29.11 7.28
N THR A 543 9.63 29.94 6.87
CA THR A 543 9.90 31.24 7.50
C THR A 543 8.67 32.13 7.49
N HIS A 544 7.95 32.19 6.37
CA HIS A 544 6.71 32.94 6.28
C HIS A 544 5.57 32.33 7.11
N SER A 545 5.37 31.01 7.06
CA SER A 545 4.28 30.35 7.81
C SER A 545 4.44 30.38 9.34
N THR A 546 5.67 30.58 9.83
CA THR A 546 6.01 30.57 11.25
C THR A 546 6.26 31.96 11.82
N LEU A 547 6.36 33.00 10.99
CA LEU A 547 6.75 34.36 11.38
C LEU A 547 5.98 34.90 12.60
N ALA A 548 4.66 34.71 12.63
CA ALA A 548 3.83 35.19 13.73
C ALA A 548 4.14 34.52 15.08
N LEU A 549 4.47 33.22 15.06
CA LEU A 549 4.84 32.48 16.27
C LEU A 549 6.31 32.74 16.63
N TYR A 550 7.19 32.79 15.64
CA TYR A 550 8.59 33.17 15.78
C TYR A 550 8.74 34.53 16.48
N ASN A 551 7.98 35.55 16.07
CA ASN A 551 8.00 36.89 16.68
C ASN A 551 7.52 36.90 18.13
N LYS A 552 6.76 35.89 18.59
CA LYS A 552 6.39 35.74 20.00
C LYS A 552 7.45 35.00 20.81
N ILE A 553 8.28 34.17 20.18
CA ILE A 553 9.35 33.40 20.84
C ILE A 553 10.61 34.25 20.99
N ILE A 554 10.97 35.02 19.95
CA ILE A 554 12.20 35.81 19.94
C ILE A 554 12.09 37.00 20.91
N HIS A 555 13.13 37.22 21.71
CA HIS A 555 13.11 38.30 22.69
C HIS A 555 13.22 39.68 22.00
N PRO A 556 12.37 40.67 22.33
CA PRO A 556 12.39 41.98 21.67
C PRO A 556 13.74 42.72 21.72
N SER A 557 14.57 42.45 22.74
CA SER A 557 15.90 43.08 22.87
C SER A 557 16.89 42.72 21.75
N LEU A 558 16.63 41.66 20.98
CA LEU A 558 17.46 41.27 19.85
C LEU A 558 17.28 42.21 18.65
N GLY A 559 16.19 43.00 18.60
CA GLY A 559 15.94 43.96 17.52
C GLY A 559 15.70 43.35 16.14
N VAL A 560 15.50 42.02 16.06
CA VAL A 560 15.31 41.30 14.79
C VAL A 560 13.83 41.07 14.51
N SER A 561 13.38 41.43 13.31
CA SER A 561 11.98 41.28 12.87
C SER A 561 11.79 40.24 11.76
N GLU A 562 12.88 39.71 11.20
CA GLU A 562 12.87 38.67 10.17
C GLU A 562 13.59 37.41 10.66
N VAL A 563 13.17 36.24 10.17
CA VAL A 563 13.87 34.98 10.44
C VAL A 563 15.24 34.99 9.76
N SER A 564 16.27 34.52 10.49
CA SER A 564 17.62 34.33 9.94
C SER A 564 17.65 33.63 8.59
N CYS A 565 18.54 34.07 7.69
CA CYS A 565 18.70 33.55 6.32
C CYS A 565 17.50 33.76 5.38
N CYS A 566 16.39 34.39 5.81
CA CYS A 566 15.20 34.58 4.97
C CYS A 566 15.45 35.56 3.82
N GLY A 567 16.16 36.67 4.06
CA GLY A 567 16.59 37.62 3.02
C GLY A 567 17.43 36.94 1.93
N GLU A 568 18.51 36.26 2.33
CA GLU A 568 19.37 35.48 1.41
C GLU A 568 18.59 34.41 0.63
N ALA A 569 17.62 33.74 1.27
CA ALA A 569 16.78 32.75 0.60
C ALA A 569 15.89 33.37 -0.48
N LYS A 570 15.35 34.58 -0.23
CA LYS A 570 14.54 35.32 -1.22
C LYS A 570 15.38 35.74 -2.41
N GLU A 571 16.58 36.27 -2.17
CA GLU A 571 17.53 36.64 -3.22
C GLU A 571 17.94 35.42 -4.07
N ALA A 572 18.27 34.30 -3.40
CA ALA A 572 18.61 33.05 -4.07
C ALA A 572 17.45 32.52 -4.93
N TRP A 573 16.20 32.64 -4.46
CA TRP A 573 15.02 32.25 -5.22
C TRP A 573 14.79 33.16 -6.44
N GLN A 574 14.93 34.47 -6.27
CA GLN A 574 14.82 35.44 -7.38
C GLN A 574 15.90 35.22 -8.44
N SER A 575 17.12 34.79 -8.05
CA SER A 575 18.18 34.42 -8.98
C SER A 575 17.82 33.18 -9.83
N ILE A 576 17.10 32.22 -9.26
CA ILE A 576 16.65 31.01 -9.98
C ILE A 576 15.42 31.29 -10.85
N CYS A 577 14.55 32.19 -10.41
CA CYS A 577 13.30 32.55 -11.08
C CYS A 577 13.28 34.06 -11.41
N PRO A 578 14.14 34.53 -12.33
CA PRO A 578 14.26 35.95 -12.62
C PRO A 578 12.96 36.50 -13.22
N GLY A 579 12.50 37.64 -12.71
CA GLY A 579 11.29 38.32 -13.17
C GLY A 579 9.97 37.76 -12.60
N GLU A 580 10.01 36.70 -11.81
CA GLU A 580 8.82 36.18 -11.11
C GLU A 580 8.55 37.00 -9.84
N ALA A 581 7.29 37.39 -9.64
CA ALA A 581 6.87 38.06 -8.41
C ALA A 581 6.86 37.09 -7.21
N LEU A 582 6.96 37.63 -5.99
CA LEU A 582 6.79 36.80 -4.79
C LEU A 582 5.38 36.20 -4.77
N PRO A 583 5.20 34.96 -4.27
CA PRO A 583 3.89 34.33 -4.21
C PRO A 583 2.87 35.13 -3.42
N GLU A 584 1.63 35.19 -3.93
CA GLU A 584 0.49 35.83 -3.24
C GLU A 584 0.26 35.25 -1.84
N ASN A 585 0.44 33.93 -1.70
CA ASN A 585 0.43 33.24 -0.41
C ASN A 585 1.81 32.62 -0.14
N PRO A 586 2.71 33.36 0.53
CA PRO A 586 4.07 32.89 0.77
C PRO A 586 4.13 31.72 1.77
N HIS A 587 3.03 31.33 2.41
CA HIS A 587 3.00 30.14 3.28
C HIS A 587 2.94 28.83 2.47
N SER A 588 2.62 28.92 1.17
CA SER A 588 2.47 27.76 0.30
C SER A 588 3.78 27.39 -0.37
N GLN A 589 4.41 26.29 0.09
CA GLN A 589 5.61 25.73 -0.56
C GLN A 589 5.42 25.48 -2.05
N ARG A 590 4.21 25.06 -2.47
CA ARG A 590 3.89 24.82 -3.87
C ARG A 590 4.08 26.07 -4.73
N LEU A 591 3.64 27.24 -4.25
CA LEU A 591 3.68 28.47 -5.04
C LEU A 591 5.11 28.98 -5.24
N TRP A 592 6.01 28.74 -4.28
CA TRP A 592 7.44 29.00 -4.46
C TRP A 592 8.12 28.05 -5.47
N ASP A 593 7.63 26.82 -5.57
CA ASP A 593 8.24 25.77 -6.39
C ASP A 593 7.72 25.75 -7.85
N GLU A 594 6.49 26.20 -8.07
CA GLU A 594 5.80 26.15 -9.36
C GLU A 594 6.49 26.90 -10.50
N PRO A 595 7.07 28.11 -10.30
CA PRO A 595 7.76 28.84 -11.37
C PRO A 595 8.98 28.07 -11.93
N LYS A 596 9.79 27.46 -11.07
CA LYS A 596 10.93 26.62 -11.50
C LYS A 596 10.46 25.40 -12.29
N CYS A 597 9.37 24.77 -11.86
CA CYS A 597 8.77 23.63 -12.56
C CYS A 597 8.28 24.02 -13.96
N LEU A 598 7.60 25.17 -14.08
CA LEU A 598 7.13 25.70 -15.36
C LEU A 598 8.29 26.03 -16.30
N SER A 599 9.33 26.71 -15.80
CA SER A 599 10.55 27.01 -16.55
C SER A 599 11.22 25.73 -17.08
N THR A 600 11.38 24.72 -16.22
CA THR A 600 11.95 23.42 -16.61
C THR A 600 11.09 22.72 -17.66
N GLY A 601 9.76 22.75 -17.51
CA GLY A 601 8.84 22.18 -18.48
C GLY A 601 8.91 22.86 -19.85
N ARG A 602 8.99 24.20 -19.89
CA ARG A 602 9.20 24.97 -21.14
C ARG A 602 10.54 24.61 -21.79
N HIS A 603 11.61 24.54 -21.00
CA HIS A 603 12.93 24.16 -21.49
C HIS A 603 12.92 22.76 -22.15
N LEU A 604 12.26 21.77 -21.54
CA LEU A 604 12.11 20.43 -22.14
C LEU A 604 11.36 20.46 -23.49
N LEU A 605 10.33 21.30 -23.60
CA LEU A 605 9.53 21.48 -24.82
C LEU A 605 10.29 22.23 -25.92
N GLU A 606 11.08 23.24 -25.58
CA GLU A 606 11.88 24.04 -26.51
C GLU A 606 13.08 23.26 -27.05
N THR A 607 13.69 22.43 -26.21
CA THR A 607 14.83 21.57 -26.57
C THR A 607 14.41 20.20 -27.10
N SER A 608 13.13 20.01 -27.45
CA SER A 608 12.65 18.71 -27.96
C SER A 608 13.30 18.39 -29.32
N PRO A 609 13.92 17.20 -29.50
CA PRO A 609 14.61 16.83 -30.73
C PRO A 609 13.70 16.66 -31.96
N ASN A 610 12.41 16.37 -31.76
CA ASN A 610 11.44 16.20 -32.85
C ASN A 610 10.00 16.39 -32.35
N ASN A 611 9.06 16.49 -33.29
CA ASN A 611 7.63 16.68 -32.99
C ASN A 611 7.00 15.51 -32.23
N THR A 612 7.49 14.28 -32.41
CA THR A 612 7.01 13.10 -31.66
C THR A 612 7.33 13.23 -30.17
N GLU A 613 8.55 13.61 -29.85
CA GLU A 613 8.99 13.85 -28.47
C GLU A 613 8.28 15.06 -27.85
N ARG A 614 8.08 16.12 -28.63
CA ARG A 614 7.26 17.27 -28.21
C ARG A 614 5.82 16.86 -27.89
N ALA A 615 5.19 16.05 -28.73
CA ALA A 615 3.84 15.52 -28.50
C ALA A 615 3.78 14.67 -27.22
N ARG A 616 4.77 13.82 -26.97
CA ARG A 616 4.89 13.03 -25.72
C ARG A 616 4.98 13.93 -24.49
N LEU A 617 5.83 14.96 -24.52
CA LEU A 617 6.01 15.89 -23.40
C LEU A 617 4.71 16.66 -23.09
N LEU A 618 4.03 17.19 -24.11
CA LEU A 618 2.72 17.83 -23.94
C LEU A 618 1.68 16.86 -23.37
N ALA A 619 1.59 15.65 -23.92
CA ALA A 619 0.62 14.65 -23.50
C ALA A 619 0.85 14.17 -22.06
N THR A 620 2.09 13.94 -21.65
CA THR A 620 2.42 13.45 -20.31
C THR A 620 2.24 14.50 -19.22
N ALA A 621 2.25 15.79 -19.59
CA ALA A 621 1.97 16.93 -18.71
C ALA A 621 0.47 17.13 -18.45
N GLU A 622 -0.43 16.53 -19.21
CA GLU A 622 -1.87 16.52 -18.88
C GLU A 622 -2.13 15.80 -17.55
N ARG A 623 -3.11 16.29 -16.80
CA ARG A 623 -3.43 15.80 -15.45
C ARG A 623 -3.79 14.31 -15.46
N GLU A 624 -4.57 13.88 -16.44
CA GLU A 624 -5.12 12.53 -16.58
C GLU A 624 -4.03 11.48 -16.87
N SER A 625 -2.97 11.89 -17.57
CA SER A 625 -1.87 11.05 -18.02
C SER A 625 -1.01 10.48 -16.89
N GLY A 626 -1.03 11.13 -15.72
CA GLY A 626 -0.26 10.73 -14.55
C GLY A 626 -1.08 10.09 -13.43
N LEU A 627 -2.39 9.90 -13.60
CA LEU A 627 -3.25 9.45 -12.50
C LEU A 627 -2.93 8.04 -12.00
N TRP A 628 -2.44 7.15 -12.88
CA TRP A 628 -1.99 5.81 -12.50
C TRP A 628 -0.83 5.82 -11.48
N LEU A 629 0.04 6.84 -11.50
CA LEU A 629 1.12 6.99 -10.50
C LEU A 629 0.60 7.35 -9.10
N HIS A 630 -0.65 7.82 -9.00
CA HIS A 630 -1.32 8.10 -7.73
C HIS A 630 -2.13 6.91 -7.21
N ALA A 631 -2.24 5.82 -7.98
CA ALA A 631 -2.94 4.63 -7.54
C ALA A 631 -2.09 3.87 -6.52
N LEU A 632 -2.73 3.39 -5.46
CA LEU A 632 -2.09 2.50 -4.50
C LEU A 632 -1.84 1.14 -5.16
N PRO A 633 -0.64 0.54 -5.08
CA PRO A 633 -0.36 -0.77 -5.64
C PRO A 633 -1.02 -1.86 -4.79
N SER A 634 -2.21 -2.31 -5.19
CA SER A 634 -2.94 -3.37 -4.50
C SER A 634 -3.44 -4.40 -5.50
N PRO A 635 -3.01 -5.67 -5.37
CA PRO A 635 -3.53 -6.76 -6.19
C PRO A 635 -5.04 -6.96 -5.98
N ASN A 636 -5.51 -6.87 -4.74
CA ASN A 636 -6.90 -7.13 -4.34
C ASN A 636 -7.93 -6.21 -5.02
N VAL A 637 -7.55 -4.96 -5.32
CA VAL A 637 -8.43 -4.00 -6.01
C VAL A 637 -8.01 -3.74 -7.46
N GLY A 638 -7.07 -4.55 -7.98
CA GLY A 638 -6.66 -4.53 -9.39
C GLY A 638 -5.87 -3.28 -9.79
N THR A 639 -5.15 -2.64 -8.88
CA THR A 639 -4.33 -1.44 -9.13
C THR A 639 -2.82 -1.69 -9.13
N PHE A 640 -2.41 -2.91 -8.77
CA PHE A 640 -1.03 -3.35 -8.86
C PHE A 640 -0.55 -3.48 -10.32
N LEU A 641 0.72 -3.14 -10.56
CA LEU A 641 1.42 -3.36 -11.82
C LEU A 641 2.66 -4.16 -11.45
N ASP A 642 2.88 -5.28 -12.13
CA ASP A 642 4.11 -6.06 -11.97
C ASP A 642 5.34 -5.23 -12.38
N ASP A 643 6.52 -5.71 -12.01
CA ASP A 643 7.77 -4.99 -12.19
C ASP A 643 8.06 -4.59 -13.63
N ARG A 644 7.73 -5.46 -14.60
CA ARG A 644 7.95 -5.17 -16.02
C ARG A 644 6.93 -4.17 -16.50
N SER A 645 5.65 -4.37 -16.18
CA SER A 645 4.59 -3.42 -16.55
C SER A 645 4.83 -2.02 -16.00
N PHE A 646 5.21 -1.92 -14.74
CA PHE A 646 5.50 -0.64 -14.10
C PHE A 646 6.72 0.04 -14.75
N GLN A 647 7.80 -0.72 -14.98
CA GLN A 647 9.01 -0.23 -15.64
C GLN A 647 8.74 0.29 -17.06
N THR A 648 8.03 -0.49 -17.88
CA THR A 648 7.67 -0.11 -19.25
C THR A 648 6.77 1.12 -19.28
N ALA A 649 5.79 1.22 -18.36
CA ALA A 649 4.94 2.40 -18.25
C ALA A 649 5.73 3.67 -17.86
N ILE A 650 6.69 3.57 -16.95
CA ILE A 650 7.61 4.67 -16.62
C ILE A 650 8.47 5.03 -17.85
N GLY A 651 9.01 4.03 -18.55
CA GLY A 651 9.85 4.23 -19.73
C GLY A 651 9.10 4.94 -20.86
N LEU A 652 7.87 4.53 -21.18
CA LEU A 652 6.99 5.21 -22.14
C LEU A 652 6.71 6.66 -21.71
N ARG A 653 6.39 6.87 -20.42
CA ARG A 653 6.13 8.21 -19.88
C ARG A 653 7.34 9.13 -19.98
N LEU A 654 8.56 8.62 -19.86
CA LEU A 654 9.80 9.40 -19.91
C LEU A 654 10.48 9.41 -21.30
N GLY A 655 9.95 8.69 -22.29
CA GLY A 655 10.56 8.61 -23.62
C GLY A 655 11.84 7.77 -23.64
N MET A 656 11.96 6.80 -22.75
CA MET A 656 13.15 5.96 -22.60
C MET A 656 13.12 4.77 -23.57
N LYS A 657 14.30 4.18 -23.80
CA LYS A 657 14.44 2.93 -24.54
C LYS A 657 13.92 1.78 -23.68
N ILE A 658 12.88 1.10 -24.13
CA ILE A 658 12.18 0.05 -23.35
C ILE A 658 12.25 -1.35 -23.97
N VAL A 659 12.59 -1.44 -25.26
CA VAL A 659 12.69 -2.72 -25.99
C VAL A 659 13.95 -2.74 -26.84
N GLN A 660 14.39 -3.93 -27.23
CA GLN A 660 15.35 -4.07 -28.31
C GLN A 660 14.64 -3.95 -29.66
N PRO A 661 15.31 -3.47 -30.71
CA PRO A 661 14.72 -3.45 -32.04
C PRO A 661 14.35 -4.87 -32.49
N HIS A 662 13.15 -5.04 -33.03
CA HIS A 662 12.64 -6.34 -33.49
C HIS A 662 11.57 -6.15 -34.57
N HIS A 663 11.13 -7.25 -35.20
CA HIS A 663 10.04 -7.21 -36.18
C HIS A 663 8.71 -7.57 -35.49
N CYS A 664 7.70 -6.73 -35.68
CA CYS A 664 6.34 -7.04 -35.24
C CYS A 664 5.73 -8.13 -36.13
N PRO A 665 4.79 -8.97 -35.63
CA PRO A 665 4.03 -9.90 -36.46
C PRO A 665 3.30 -9.28 -37.66
N CYS A 666 3.12 -7.95 -37.72
CA CYS A 666 2.61 -7.27 -38.91
C CYS A 666 3.67 -6.99 -39.99
N GLY A 667 4.93 -7.38 -39.77
CA GLY A 667 6.07 -7.17 -40.65
C GLY A 667 6.81 -5.84 -40.47
N ALA A 668 6.35 -4.95 -39.59
CA ALA A 668 6.99 -3.66 -39.36
C ALA A 668 8.14 -3.74 -38.34
N GLU A 669 9.17 -2.92 -38.54
CA GLU A 669 10.26 -2.78 -37.58
C GLU A 669 9.82 -1.97 -36.35
N VAL A 670 10.05 -2.51 -35.17
CA VAL A 670 9.81 -1.87 -33.88
C VAL A 670 11.12 -1.26 -33.39
N SER A 671 11.14 0.06 -33.19
CA SER A 671 12.32 0.76 -32.67
C SER A 671 12.52 0.53 -31.16
N GLN A 672 13.67 0.97 -30.63
CA GLN A 672 14.01 0.87 -29.20
C GLN A 672 13.00 1.55 -28.25
N LEU A 673 12.16 2.46 -28.78
CA LEU A 673 11.13 3.16 -28.02
C LEU A 673 9.82 2.36 -27.92
N GLY A 674 9.65 1.29 -28.69
CA GLY A 674 8.49 0.39 -28.59
C GLY A 674 7.14 1.00 -29.00
N HIS A 675 7.13 2.16 -29.66
CA HIS A 675 5.88 2.89 -29.98
C HIS A 675 5.00 2.17 -31.01
N HIS A 676 5.57 1.37 -31.91
CA HIS A 676 4.83 0.69 -32.99
C HIS A 676 3.62 -0.12 -32.47
N GLY A 677 3.80 -0.82 -31.35
CA GLY A 677 2.74 -1.60 -30.74
C GLY A 677 1.48 -0.81 -30.40
N LEU A 678 1.62 0.48 -30.07
CA LEU A 678 0.52 1.33 -29.59
C LEU A 678 -0.62 1.49 -30.61
N SER A 679 -0.30 1.39 -31.91
CA SER A 679 -1.23 1.53 -33.05
C SER A 679 -1.36 0.27 -33.91
N CYS A 680 -0.50 -0.73 -33.75
CA CYS A 680 -0.52 -1.93 -34.57
C CYS A 680 -1.82 -2.73 -34.42
N ARG A 681 -2.43 -3.13 -35.55
CA ARG A 681 -3.68 -3.91 -35.56
C ARG A 681 -3.50 -5.36 -35.08
N ARG A 682 -2.28 -5.91 -35.18
CA ARG A 682 -1.92 -7.26 -34.70
C ARG A 682 -1.39 -7.27 -33.27
N SER A 683 -1.34 -6.11 -32.60
CA SER A 683 -0.86 -6.02 -31.22
C SER A 683 -1.97 -6.41 -30.22
N ALA A 684 -1.64 -7.30 -29.28
CA ALA A 684 -2.58 -7.83 -28.29
C ALA A 684 -3.14 -6.74 -27.35
N GLY A 685 -2.34 -5.72 -27.02
CA GLY A 685 -2.72 -4.68 -26.07
C GLY A 685 -3.82 -3.72 -26.55
N ARG A 686 -4.05 -3.61 -27.87
CA ARG A 686 -5.05 -2.69 -28.43
C ARG A 686 -6.49 -3.08 -28.07
N LEU A 687 -6.84 -4.36 -28.25
CA LEU A 687 -8.20 -4.86 -27.95
C LEU A 687 -8.45 -4.92 -26.44
N SER A 688 -7.46 -5.39 -25.68
CA SER A 688 -7.53 -5.45 -24.21
C SER A 688 -7.79 -4.07 -23.59
N ARG A 689 -7.09 -3.03 -24.07
CA ARG A 689 -7.28 -1.64 -23.62
C ARG A 689 -8.72 -1.15 -23.85
N HIS A 690 -9.28 -1.40 -25.03
CA HIS A 690 -10.64 -1.01 -25.39
C HIS A 690 -11.68 -1.70 -24.49
N ALA A 691 -11.56 -3.02 -24.31
CA ALA A 691 -12.46 -3.79 -23.46
C ALA A 691 -12.40 -3.33 -21.98
N ALA A 692 -11.19 -3.08 -21.46
CA ALA A 692 -11.00 -2.64 -20.08
C ALA A 692 -11.62 -1.26 -19.81
N LEU A 693 -11.47 -0.29 -20.74
CA LEU A 693 -12.09 1.03 -20.61
C LEU A 693 -13.62 0.93 -20.54
N ASN A 694 -14.21 0.14 -21.45
CA ASN A 694 -15.66 -0.06 -21.50
C ASN A 694 -16.21 -0.74 -20.24
N ASP A 695 -15.55 -1.79 -19.73
CA ASP A 695 -16.00 -2.44 -18.50
C ASP A 695 -15.87 -1.52 -17.27
N ILE A 696 -14.82 -0.69 -17.18
CA ILE A 696 -14.67 0.28 -16.10
C ILE A 696 -15.80 1.32 -16.14
N LEU A 697 -16.13 1.85 -17.32
CA LEU A 697 -17.23 2.81 -17.49
C LEU A 697 -18.58 2.19 -17.11
N ARG A 698 -18.87 0.98 -17.59
CA ARG A 698 -20.09 0.24 -17.23
C ARG A 698 -20.19 0.06 -15.71
N ARG A 699 -19.13 -0.44 -15.05
CA ARG A 699 -19.12 -0.62 -13.60
C ARG A 699 -19.33 0.69 -12.85
N ALA A 700 -18.73 1.78 -13.32
CA ALA A 700 -18.90 3.10 -12.71
C ALA A 700 -20.35 3.61 -12.81
N LEU A 701 -21.01 3.39 -13.96
CA LEU A 701 -22.44 3.70 -14.14
C LEU A 701 -23.32 2.88 -13.18
N VAL A 702 -23.05 1.57 -13.07
CA VAL A 702 -23.76 0.69 -12.13
C VAL A 702 -23.58 1.17 -10.68
N SER A 703 -22.37 1.60 -10.30
CA SER A 703 -22.08 2.14 -8.96
C SER A 703 -22.79 3.47 -8.64
N VAL A 704 -23.28 4.20 -9.65
CA VAL A 704 -24.13 5.39 -9.45
C VAL A 704 -25.61 5.08 -9.65
N ASN A 705 -26.01 3.82 -9.40
CA ASN A 705 -27.39 3.33 -9.53
C ASN A 705 -27.97 3.52 -10.94
N THR A 706 -27.11 3.50 -11.97
CA THR A 706 -27.52 3.56 -13.38
C THR A 706 -27.17 2.23 -14.04
N PRO A 707 -28.12 1.27 -14.16
CA PRO A 707 -27.86 0.01 -14.84
C PRO A 707 -27.38 0.26 -16.28
N ALA A 708 -26.34 -0.45 -16.70
CA ALA A 708 -25.72 -0.25 -18.01
C ALA A 708 -25.26 -1.59 -18.61
N VAL A 709 -25.35 -1.70 -19.92
CA VAL A 709 -24.97 -2.89 -20.70
C VAL A 709 -23.88 -2.53 -21.71
N LEU A 710 -23.04 -3.52 -22.02
CA LEU A 710 -22.08 -3.42 -23.11
C LEU A 710 -22.67 -4.01 -24.38
N GLU A 711 -22.24 -3.45 -25.50
CA GLU A 711 -22.63 -3.82 -26.85
C GLU A 711 -24.17 -3.98 -27.01
N PRO A 712 -24.98 -2.96 -26.70
CA PRO A 712 -26.44 -3.05 -26.77
C PRO A 712 -26.93 -3.42 -28.17
N ALA A 713 -27.85 -4.38 -28.25
CA ALA A 713 -28.49 -4.78 -29.50
C ALA A 713 -29.64 -3.82 -29.85
N GLY A 714 -29.81 -3.52 -31.14
CA GLY A 714 -31.00 -2.81 -31.65
C GLY A 714 -31.05 -1.30 -31.42
N VAL A 715 -29.95 -0.66 -30.98
CA VAL A 715 -29.84 0.81 -30.83
C VAL A 715 -29.89 1.51 -32.19
N ILE A 716 -29.32 0.90 -33.22
CA ILE A 716 -29.47 1.31 -34.63
C ILE A 716 -29.88 0.06 -35.41
N ARG A 717 -31.02 0.11 -36.10
CA ARG A 717 -31.61 -1.06 -36.79
C ARG A 717 -31.18 -1.20 -38.25
N ASP A 718 -30.75 -0.12 -38.89
CA ASP A 718 -30.72 -0.03 -40.36
C ASP A 718 -29.31 -0.01 -40.99
N ASP A 719 -28.22 0.05 -40.21
CA ASP A 719 -26.84 0.22 -40.75
C ASP A 719 -25.75 -0.66 -40.11
N GLY A 720 -26.11 -1.58 -39.21
CA GLY A 720 -25.16 -2.49 -38.55
C GLY A 720 -24.20 -1.82 -37.55
N LYS A 721 -24.36 -0.52 -37.24
CA LYS A 721 -23.54 0.15 -36.22
C LYS A 721 -23.94 -0.29 -34.82
N ARG A 722 -22.96 -0.67 -34.01
CA ARG A 722 -23.14 -1.04 -32.61
C ARG A 722 -22.25 -0.16 -31.73
N PRO A 723 -22.82 0.69 -30.86
CA PRO A 723 -22.03 1.41 -29.86
C PRO A 723 -21.52 0.43 -28.79
N ASP A 724 -20.45 0.81 -28.09
CA ASP A 724 -19.84 -0.03 -27.07
C ASP A 724 -20.71 -0.22 -25.81
N GLY A 725 -21.58 0.73 -25.48
CA GLY A 725 -22.43 0.60 -24.30
C GLY A 725 -23.59 1.59 -24.21
N MET A 726 -24.55 1.25 -23.34
CA MET A 726 -25.76 2.06 -23.12
C MET A 726 -26.29 1.90 -21.68
N SER A 727 -26.82 2.99 -21.12
CA SER A 727 -27.61 2.93 -19.88
C SER A 727 -29.02 2.41 -20.14
N LEU A 728 -29.54 1.57 -19.25
CA LEU A 728 -30.89 1.01 -19.37
C LEU A 728 -31.98 1.96 -18.88
N ILE A 729 -31.59 3.00 -18.14
CA ILE A 729 -32.47 4.07 -17.67
C ILE A 729 -31.99 5.42 -18.20
N PRO A 730 -32.86 6.45 -18.23
CA PRO A 730 -32.47 7.80 -18.61
C PRO A 730 -31.29 8.33 -17.80
N TRP A 731 -30.27 8.83 -18.48
CA TRP A 731 -29.10 9.47 -17.86
C TRP A 731 -29.35 10.94 -17.55
N ALA A 732 -29.93 11.68 -18.51
CA ALA A 732 -30.35 13.06 -18.37
C ALA A 732 -31.47 13.39 -19.37
N HIS A 733 -32.32 14.36 -19.04
CA HIS A 733 -33.41 14.83 -19.93
C HIS A 733 -34.32 13.72 -20.48
N GLY A 734 -34.59 12.68 -19.70
CA GLY A 734 -35.42 11.55 -20.14
C GLY A 734 -34.77 10.63 -21.18
N ARG A 735 -33.50 10.85 -21.55
CA ARG A 735 -32.79 10.09 -22.58
C ARG A 735 -31.71 9.17 -21.97
N PRO A 736 -31.59 7.90 -22.43
CA PRO A 736 -30.49 7.03 -22.03
C PRO A 736 -29.14 7.53 -22.57
N LEU A 737 -28.07 7.29 -21.82
CA LEU A 737 -26.69 7.50 -22.25
C LEU A 737 -26.26 6.37 -23.19
N VAL A 738 -25.66 6.70 -24.32
CA VAL A 738 -24.98 5.77 -25.21
C VAL A 738 -23.55 6.26 -25.37
N TRP A 739 -22.56 5.36 -25.27
CA TRP A 739 -21.16 5.72 -25.44
C TRP A 739 -20.44 4.77 -26.39
N ASP A 740 -19.36 5.27 -26.98
CA ASP A 740 -18.43 4.50 -27.81
C ASP A 740 -17.01 4.93 -27.43
N ALA A 741 -16.22 4.01 -26.90
CA ALA A 741 -14.87 4.27 -26.45
C ALA A 741 -13.88 4.18 -27.62
N THR A 742 -12.78 4.93 -27.52
CA THR A 742 -11.67 4.78 -28.44
C THR A 742 -10.37 5.22 -27.79
N CYS A 743 -9.31 4.46 -28.04
CA CYS A 743 -7.95 4.83 -27.63
C CYS A 743 -7.08 4.99 -28.87
N VAL A 744 -6.67 6.22 -29.16
CA VAL A 744 -5.85 6.58 -30.33
C VAL A 744 -4.38 6.77 -29.95
N ASP A 745 -3.48 6.41 -30.85
CA ASP A 745 -2.05 6.55 -30.60
C ASP A 745 -1.60 8.02 -30.67
N THR A 746 -1.18 8.61 -29.54
CA THR A 746 -0.67 9.99 -29.47
C THR A 746 0.47 10.23 -30.45
N LEU A 747 1.30 9.22 -30.69
CA LEU A 747 2.58 9.31 -31.38
C LEU A 747 2.53 8.78 -32.82
N ALA A 748 1.35 8.40 -33.30
CA ALA A 748 1.17 7.97 -34.69
C ALA A 748 1.53 9.11 -35.66
N ALA A 749 2.18 8.78 -36.78
CA ALA A 749 2.64 9.75 -37.76
C ALA A 749 1.53 10.69 -38.27
N SER A 750 0.29 10.19 -38.38
CA SER A 750 -0.89 10.98 -38.77
C SER A 750 -1.36 11.98 -37.70
N HIS A 751 -1.06 11.73 -36.43
CA HIS A 751 -1.52 12.56 -35.29
C HIS A 751 -0.48 13.58 -34.84
N VAL A 752 0.82 13.26 -34.96
CA VAL A 752 1.94 14.11 -34.53
C VAL A 752 1.85 15.58 -34.99
N PRO A 753 1.41 15.91 -36.23
CA PRO A 753 1.25 17.31 -36.65
C PRO A 753 0.33 18.14 -35.73
N HIS A 754 -0.66 17.49 -35.10
CA HIS A 754 -1.65 18.12 -34.22
C HIS A 754 -1.28 17.93 -32.74
N THR A 755 -0.86 16.71 -32.35
CA THR A 755 -0.52 16.39 -30.94
C THR A 755 0.74 17.08 -30.45
N SER A 756 1.67 17.46 -31.35
CA SER A 756 2.85 18.28 -31.03
C SER A 756 2.53 19.76 -30.77
N ARG A 757 1.30 20.20 -31.07
CA ARG A 757 0.81 21.56 -30.84
C ARG A 757 -0.14 21.63 -29.64
N ALA A 758 -0.98 20.61 -29.46
CA ALA A 758 -1.94 20.54 -28.37
C ALA A 758 -2.11 19.09 -27.89
N ALA A 759 -1.97 18.87 -26.57
CA ALA A 759 -2.26 17.58 -25.95
C ALA A 759 -3.76 17.24 -26.07
N GLY A 760 -4.09 15.98 -26.31
CA GLY A 760 -5.48 15.53 -26.46
C GLY A 760 -6.09 15.84 -27.84
N ALA A 761 -5.33 16.44 -28.78
CA ALA A 761 -5.83 16.76 -30.11
C ALA A 761 -6.29 15.52 -30.90
N ALA A 762 -5.60 14.38 -30.75
CA ALA A 762 -6.01 13.15 -31.43
C ALA A 762 -7.28 12.57 -30.79
N ALA A 763 -7.39 12.61 -29.46
CA ALA A 763 -8.61 12.18 -28.76
C ALA A 763 -9.82 13.04 -29.15
N GLY A 764 -9.68 14.37 -29.16
CA GLY A 764 -10.77 15.26 -29.57
C GLY A 764 -11.20 15.06 -31.03
N THR A 765 -10.24 14.81 -31.93
CA THR A 765 -10.57 14.47 -33.33
C THR A 765 -11.33 13.15 -33.42
N ALA A 766 -10.91 12.14 -32.65
CA ALA A 766 -11.59 10.85 -32.60
C ALA A 766 -13.02 10.96 -32.04
N GLU A 767 -13.23 11.80 -31.03
CA GLU A 767 -14.56 12.10 -30.48
C GLU A 767 -15.47 12.73 -31.53
N ASN A 768 -14.99 13.73 -32.29
CA ASN A 768 -15.77 14.35 -33.36
C ASN A 768 -16.19 13.34 -34.44
N LEU A 769 -15.28 12.47 -34.87
CA LEU A 769 -15.58 11.42 -35.85
C LEU A 769 -16.64 10.44 -35.33
N LYS A 770 -16.59 10.09 -34.03
CA LYS A 770 -17.59 9.22 -33.41
C LYS A 770 -18.95 9.93 -33.32
N ARG A 771 -18.97 11.21 -32.94
CA ARG A 771 -20.19 12.02 -32.91
C ARG A 771 -20.85 12.09 -34.28
N GLU A 772 -20.08 12.33 -35.33
CA GLU A 772 -20.59 12.31 -36.70
C GLU A 772 -21.13 10.92 -37.08
N LYS A 773 -20.39 9.85 -36.74
CA LYS A 773 -20.79 8.46 -37.02
C LYS A 773 -22.16 8.09 -36.42
N TYR A 774 -22.44 8.58 -35.20
CA TYR A 774 -23.64 8.26 -34.43
C TYR A 774 -24.65 9.41 -34.33
N ARG A 775 -24.52 10.45 -35.17
CA ARG A 775 -25.37 11.65 -35.13
C ARG A 775 -26.88 11.37 -35.19
N SER A 776 -27.29 10.28 -35.84
CA SER A 776 -28.69 9.85 -35.91
C SER A 776 -29.29 9.50 -34.54
N LEU A 777 -28.45 9.15 -33.55
CA LEU A 777 -28.89 8.79 -32.20
C LEU A 777 -29.37 9.98 -31.37
N ASP A 778 -28.96 11.21 -31.71
CA ASP A 778 -29.20 12.40 -30.87
C ASP A 778 -30.70 12.71 -30.65
N SER A 779 -31.57 12.20 -31.53
CA SER A 779 -33.03 12.36 -31.40
C SER A 779 -33.62 11.58 -30.20
N THR A 780 -33.04 10.43 -29.86
CA THR A 780 -33.59 9.47 -28.89
C THR A 780 -32.65 9.23 -27.70
N TYR A 781 -31.34 9.35 -27.92
CA TYR A 781 -30.30 9.04 -26.96
C TYR A 781 -29.40 10.25 -26.70
N LEU A 782 -28.68 10.21 -25.58
CA LEU A 782 -27.55 11.08 -25.32
C LEU A 782 -26.27 10.35 -25.73
N PHE A 783 -25.76 10.64 -26.93
CA PHE A 783 -24.50 10.06 -27.37
C PHE A 783 -23.29 10.85 -26.86
N LEU A 784 -22.42 10.21 -26.08
CA LEU A 784 -21.15 10.77 -25.62
C LEU A 784 -19.99 9.85 -26.02
N PRO A 785 -19.13 10.26 -26.96
CA PRO A 785 -17.94 9.48 -27.28
C PRO A 785 -16.94 9.54 -26.11
N PHE A 786 -16.18 8.46 -25.91
CA PHE A 786 -15.13 8.40 -24.90
C PHE A 786 -13.77 8.25 -25.58
N GLY A 787 -13.16 9.38 -25.96
CA GLY A 787 -11.86 9.40 -26.63
C GLY A 787 -10.70 9.61 -25.67
N VAL A 788 -9.69 8.74 -25.73
CA VAL A 788 -8.44 8.89 -24.98
C VAL A 788 -7.24 8.63 -25.88
N GLU A 789 -6.08 9.18 -25.53
CA GLU A 789 -4.83 8.87 -26.23
C GLU A 789 -3.94 7.91 -25.45
N THR A 790 -3.03 7.22 -26.15
CA THR A 790 -2.10 6.24 -25.56
C THR A 790 -1.16 6.85 -24.51
N MET A 791 -0.74 8.11 -24.65
CA MET A 791 0.07 8.77 -23.63
C MET A 791 -0.74 9.29 -22.43
N GLY A 792 -2.08 9.17 -22.46
CA GLY A 792 -2.97 9.46 -21.35
C GLY A 792 -3.93 10.66 -21.45
N PRO A 793 -3.77 11.66 -22.34
CA PRO A 793 -4.75 12.73 -22.50
C PRO A 793 -6.14 12.21 -22.87
N TRP A 794 -7.18 12.89 -22.37
CA TRP A 794 -8.58 12.57 -22.67
C TRP A 794 -9.19 13.68 -23.52
N GLY A 795 -10.11 13.32 -24.41
CA GLY A 795 -10.89 14.27 -25.18
C GLY A 795 -11.90 15.03 -24.31
N PRO A 796 -12.44 16.17 -24.81
CA PRO A 796 -13.41 16.98 -24.07
C PRO A 796 -14.64 16.20 -23.58
N ASP A 797 -15.19 15.28 -24.39
CA ASP A 797 -16.39 14.52 -24.02
C ASP A 797 -16.08 13.47 -22.96
N ALA A 798 -14.96 12.75 -23.09
CA ALA A 798 -14.47 11.83 -22.07
C ALA A 798 -14.26 12.53 -20.72
N LYS A 799 -13.66 13.73 -20.72
CA LYS A 799 -13.49 14.55 -19.51
C LYS A 799 -14.83 14.94 -18.89
N SER A 800 -15.81 15.35 -19.71
CA SER A 800 -17.16 15.72 -19.26
C SER A 800 -17.89 14.54 -18.62
N LEU A 801 -17.94 13.40 -19.33
CA LEU A 801 -18.60 12.18 -18.87
C LEU A 801 -18.03 11.69 -17.54
N VAL A 802 -16.71 11.59 -17.42
CA VAL A 802 -16.07 11.11 -16.19
C VAL A 802 -16.25 12.11 -15.04
N LYS A 803 -16.30 13.41 -15.31
CA LYS A 803 -16.60 14.43 -14.29
C LYS A 803 -18.02 14.25 -13.76
N GLU A 804 -19.00 14.01 -14.62
CA GLU A 804 -20.38 13.78 -14.21
C GLU A 804 -20.52 12.49 -13.39
N ILE A 805 -19.99 11.36 -13.89
CA ILE A 805 -19.97 10.09 -13.15
C ILE A 805 -19.25 10.27 -11.80
N SER A 806 -18.14 11.00 -11.76
CA SER A 806 -17.40 11.28 -10.52
C SER A 806 -18.23 12.06 -9.49
N SER A 807 -19.04 13.01 -9.93
CA SER A 807 -19.94 13.77 -9.04
C SER A 807 -20.99 12.83 -8.45
N ARG A 808 -21.69 12.08 -9.30
CA ARG A 808 -22.72 11.14 -8.85
C ARG A 808 -22.15 10.05 -7.95
N LEU A 809 -20.93 9.58 -8.20
CA LEU A 809 -20.23 8.64 -7.32
C LEU A 809 -19.99 9.23 -5.94
N ALA A 810 -19.54 10.48 -5.86
CA ALA A 810 -19.34 11.15 -4.58
C ALA A 810 -20.67 11.37 -3.83
N ASP A 811 -21.74 11.67 -4.56
CA ASP A 811 -23.08 11.87 -3.98
C ASP A 811 -23.66 10.56 -3.44
N VAL A 812 -23.54 9.46 -4.19
CA VAL A 812 -24.07 8.14 -3.80
C VAL A 812 -23.24 7.49 -2.70
N SER A 813 -21.91 7.58 -2.76
CA SER A 813 -21.02 6.93 -1.79
C SER A 813 -20.71 7.76 -0.55
N GLY A 814 -20.94 9.07 -0.58
CA GLY A 814 -20.44 10.02 0.42
C GLY A 814 -18.92 10.23 0.41
N ASP A 815 -18.15 9.46 -0.37
CA ASP A 815 -16.69 9.62 -0.49
C ASP A 815 -16.32 10.63 -1.58
N LYS A 816 -15.82 11.79 -1.15
CA LYS A 816 -15.31 12.85 -2.04
C LYS A 816 -14.16 12.39 -2.96
N ARG A 817 -13.50 11.27 -2.65
CA ARG A 817 -12.42 10.68 -3.48
C ARG A 817 -12.91 9.61 -4.45
N ALA A 818 -14.18 9.21 -4.44
CA ALA A 818 -14.70 8.16 -5.32
C ALA A 818 -14.36 8.40 -6.80
N GLY A 819 -14.55 9.64 -7.27
CA GLY A 819 -14.17 10.03 -8.63
C GLY A 819 -12.66 9.93 -8.92
N ALA A 820 -11.79 10.13 -7.93
CA ALA A 820 -10.34 9.96 -8.12
C ALA A 820 -9.99 8.49 -8.36
N TYR A 821 -10.63 7.55 -7.66
CA TYR A 821 -10.41 6.11 -7.86
C TYR A 821 -10.86 5.65 -9.24
N LEU A 822 -12.00 6.15 -9.74
CA LEU A 822 -12.45 5.89 -11.10
C LEU A 822 -11.39 6.33 -12.13
N ARG A 823 -10.91 7.57 -12.02
CA ARG A 823 -9.93 8.11 -12.96
C ARG A 823 -8.59 7.38 -12.88
N GLN A 824 -8.16 6.94 -11.69
CA GLN A 824 -6.98 6.10 -11.51
C GLN A 824 -7.11 4.75 -12.22
N ARG A 825 -8.28 4.09 -12.11
CA ARG A 825 -8.56 2.82 -12.81
C ARG A 825 -8.53 2.97 -14.33
N LEU A 826 -9.14 4.02 -14.86
CA LEU A 826 -9.08 4.34 -16.30
C LEU A 826 -7.64 4.58 -16.76
N SER A 827 -6.87 5.38 -16.02
CA SER A 827 -5.46 5.67 -16.32
C SER A 827 -4.59 4.40 -16.28
N LEU A 828 -4.80 3.51 -15.30
CA LEU A 828 -4.12 2.21 -15.21
C LEU A 828 -4.48 1.28 -16.38
N ALA A 829 -5.73 1.24 -16.81
CA ALA A 829 -6.16 0.43 -17.94
C ALA A 829 -5.46 0.86 -19.25
N ILE A 830 -5.28 2.17 -19.45
CA ILE A 830 -4.50 2.72 -20.58
C ILE A 830 -3.06 2.21 -20.52
N GLN A 831 -2.40 2.32 -19.35
CA GLN A 831 -1.01 1.89 -19.22
C GLN A 831 -0.82 0.39 -19.38
N ARG A 832 -1.71 -0.45 -18.80
CA ARG A 832 -1.69 -1.91 -19.02
C ARG A 832 -1.80 -2.25 -20.51
N GLY A 833 -2.73 -1.60 -21.19
CA GLY A 833 -2.89 -1.75 -22.63
C GLY A 833 -1.64 -1.35 -23.42
N ASN A 834 -1.00 -0.23 -23.05
CA ASN A 834 0.24 0.21 -23.67
C ASN A 834 1.36 -0.82 -23.49
N VAL A 835 1.55 -1.29 -22.25
CA VAL A 835 2.57 -2.28 -21.90
C VAL A 835 2.35 -3.57 -22.68
N ALA A 836 1.13 -4.11 -22.66
CA ALA A 836 0.76 -5.31 -23.42
C ALA A 836 0.92 -5.14 -24.94
N SER A 837 1.00 -3.90 -25.42
CA SER A 837 1.22 -3.62 -26.83
C SER A 837 2.70 -3.63 -27.24
N SER A 838 3.62 -3.45 -26.29
CA SER A 838 5.06 -3.31 -26.52
C SER A 838 5.84 -4.63 -26.48
N PHE A 839 5.18 -5.77 -26.28
CA PHE A 839 5.81 -7.09 -26.22
C PHE A 839 5.60 -7.92 -27.49
N ASP A 840 6.63 -8.73 -27.79
CA ASP A 840 6.64 -9.78 -28.81
C ASP A 840 6.01 -11.08 -28.27
N GLY A 841 5.48 -11.90 -29.18
CA GLY A 841 5.31 -13.34 -28.93
C GLY A 841 4.08 -13.96 -29.61
N SER A 842 4.34 -14.79 -30.62
CA SER A 842 3.60 -15.95 -31.20
C SER A 842 2.28 -16.53 -30.62
N LEU A 843 1.77 -16.07 -29.48
CA LEU A 843 0.49 -16.51 -28.90
C LEU A 843 -0.57 -15.42 -29.05
N THR A 844 -1.75 -15.78 -29.58
CA THR A 844 -2.88 -14.86 -29.70
C THR A 844 -4.12 -15.39 -28.99
N PRO A 845 -4.88 -14.53 -28.27
CA PRO A 845 -6.18 -14.91 -27.76
C PRO A 845 -7.16 -15.02 -28.93
N ALA A 846 -7.93 -16.12 -28.96
CA ALA A 846 -8.99 -16.36 -29.93
C ALA A 846 -10.36 -16.06 -29.29
N ALA A 847 -11.33 -16.99 -29.41
CA ALA A 847 -12.64 -16.85 -28.79
C ALA A 847 -12.55 -16.87 -27.25
N SER A 848 -13.39 -16.08 -26.59
CA SER A 848 -13.55 -16.09 -25.14
C SER A 848 -15.03 -16.00 -24.78
N TRP A 849 -15.45 -16.67 -23.71
CA TRP A 849 -16.83 -16.67 -23.24
C TRP A 849 -16.89 -16.76 -21.71
N ALA A 850 -18.01 -16.32 -21.14
CA ALA A 850 -18.29 -16.50 -19.73
C ALA A 850 -18.81 -17.93 -19.50
N ALA A 851 -18.09 -18.70 -18.71
CA ALA A 851 -18.42 -20.09 -18.40
C ALA A 851 -19.20 -20.22 -17.09
N HIS A 852 -18.76 -19.51 -16.03
CA HIS A 852 -19.41 -19.56 -14.72
C HIS A 852 -19.56 -18.15 -14.11
N ALA A 853 -20.57 -17.97 -13.25
CA ALA A 853 -20.78 -16.72 -12.52
C ALA A 853 -19.83 -16.58 -11.31
N VAL A 854 -19.30 -17.70 -10.84
CA VAL A 854 -18.30 -17.83 -9.76
C VAL A 854 -17.03 -18.48 -10.30
N GLN A 855 -16.03 -18.70 -9.44
CA GLN A 855 -14.69 -19.09 -9.86
C GLN A 855 -14.64 -20.55 -10.36
N PRO A 856 -14.15 -20.78 -11.60
CA PRO A 856 -13.84 -22.11 -12.13
C PRO A 856 -12.38 -22.46 -11.83
N PHE A 857 -12.13 -23.74 -11.56
CA PHE A 857 -10.82 -24.21 -11.09
C PHE A 857 -10.33 -25.48 -11.84
N ALA A 858 -11.18 -26.16 -12.61
CA ALA A 858 -10.79 -27.32 -13.40
C ALA A 858 -11.32 -27.24 -14.84
N LEU A 859 -10.54 -27.80 -15.76
CA LEU A 859 -10.85 -27.80 -17.18
C LEU A 859 -10.38 -29.10 -17.83
N ALA A 860 -11.22 -29.68 -18.70
CA ALA A 860 -10.90 -30.87 -19.49
C ALA A 860 -11.41 -30.69 -20.93
N ALA A 861 -10.82 -31.41 -21.88
CA ALA A 861 -11.26 -31.39 -23.27
C ALA A 861 -11.17 -32.78 -23.90
N GLY A 862 -12.16 -33.13 -24.73
CA GLY A 862 -12.24 -34.43 -25.39
C GLY A 862 -13.48 -34.55 -26.27
N GLY A 863 -13.36 -35.24 -27.42
CA GLY A 863 -14.47 -35.43 -28.36
C GLY A 863 -15.01 -34.14 -28.99
N GLY A 864 -14.16 -33.11 -29.18
CA GLY A 864 -14.56 -31.80 -29.74
C GLY A 864 -15.37 -30.92 -28.79
N ARG A 865 -15.22 -31.14 -27.47
CA ARG A 865 -15.92 -30.38 -26.42
C ARG A 865 -14.96 -29.97 -25.32
N VAL A 866 -15.26 -28.86 -24.67
CA VAL A 866 -14.57 -28.34 -23.48
C VAL A 866 -15.50 -28.45 -22.27
N TYR A 867 -14.97 -28.92 -21.16
CA TYR A 867 -15.69 -29.16 -19.92
C TYR A 867 -15.08 -28.27 -18.83
N SER A 868 -15.92 -27.56 -18.07
CA SER A 868 -15.47 -26.72 -16.95
C SER A 868 -16.23 -27.00 -15.67
N ALA A 869 -15.52 -26.98 -14.55
CA ALA A 869 -16.08 -27.12 -13.20
C ALA A 869 -15.76 -25.89 -12.35
N SER A 870 -16.67 -25.54 -11.44
CA SER A 870 -16.64 -24.29 -10.68
C SER A 870 -17.32 -24.38 -9.32
N ASN A 871 -17.06 -23.39 -8.46
CA ASN A 871 -17.60 -23.27 -7.09
C ASN A 871 -19.13 -23.13 -7.04
N ASP A 872 -19.81 -23.05 -8.20
CA ASP A 872 -21.28 -23.12 -8.27
C ASP A 872 -21.78 -24.58 -8.24
N GLY A 873 -20.88 -25.55 -8.09
CA GLY A 873 -21.19 -26.99 -8.04
C GLY A 873 -21.56 -27.58 -9.40
N GLY A 874 -21.55 -26.78 -10.47
CA GLY A 874 -21.95 -27.20 -11.81
C GLY A 874 -20.76 -27.61 -12.68
N VAL A 875 -20.94 -28.66 -13.47
CA VAL A 875 -20.06 -28.97 -14.61
C VAL A 875 -20.78 -28.57 -15.89
N ARG A 876 -20.17 -27.66 -16.66
CA ARG A 876 -20.73 -27.16 -17.93
C ARG A 876 -19.94 -27.66 -19.12
N VAL A 877 -20.67 -27.95 -20.19
CA VAL A 877 -20.14 -28.46 -21.44
C VAL A 877 -20.27 -27.39 -22.52
N TRP A 878 -19.16 -27.11 -23.19
CA TRP A 878 -19.04 -26.07 -24.20
C TRP A 878 -18.59 -26.67 -25.53
N ALA A 879 -19.11 -26.12 -26.62
CA ALA A 879 -18.53 -26.33 -27.95
C ALA A 879 -17.32 -25.39 -28.15
N ASP A 880 -16.51 -25.66 -29.18
CA ASP A 880 -15.29 -24.90 -29.50
C ASP A 880 -15.52 -23.41 -29.86
N ASP A 881 -16.78 -23.03 -30.11
CA ASP A 881 -17.23 -21.65 -30.35
C ASP A 881 -17.73 -20.93 -29.08
N GLY A 882 -17.72 -21.61 -27.94
CA GLY A 882 -18.18 -21.09 -26.65
C GLY A 882 -19.69 -21.20 -26.41
N SER A 883 -20.45 -21.83 -27.31
CA SER A 883 -21.87 -22.12 -27.07
C SER A 883 -22.03 -23.18 -25.98
N LYS A 884 -22.94 -22.92 -25.03
CA LYS A 884 -23.27 -23.88 -23.97
C LYS A 884 -24.05 -25.04 -24.57
N VAL A 885 -23.49 -26.25 -24.48
CA VAL A 885 -24.12 -27.47 -24.97
C VAL A 885 -25.09 -28.01 -23.91
N THR A 886 -24.62 -28.15 -22.67
CA THR A 886 -25.45 -28.63 -21.55
C THR A 886 -24.79 -28.28 -20.20
N GLU A 887 -25.51 -28.57 -19.11
CA GLU A 887 -25.06 -28.48 -17.72
C GLU A 887 -25.42 -29.77 -17.00
N LEU A 888 -24.45 -30.34 -16.30
CA LEU A 888 -24.61 -31.58 -15.56
C LEU A 888 -24.90 -31.25 -14.10
N ALA A 889 -26.00 -31.79 -13.57
CA ALA A 889 -26.36 -31.64 -12.17
C ALA A 889 -25.59 -32.66 -11.34
N ILE A 890 -24.77 -32.19 -10.39
CA ILE A 890 -23.95 -33.04 -9.53
C ILE A 890 -24.19 -32.63 -8.08
N ALA A 891 -24.43 -33.63 -7.23
CA ALA A 891 -24.44 -33.49 -5.78
C ALA A 891 -23.42 -34.48 -5.22
N GLY A 892 -22.41 -33.97 -4.51
CA GLY A 892 -21.28 -34.70 -3.92
C GLY A 892 -19.91 -33.98 -4.15
N PRO A 893 -19.19 -33.53 -3.11
CA PRO A 893 -17.86 -32.80 -3.21
C PRO A 893 -16.49 -33.55 -3.37
N ASP A 894 -15.92 -33.71 -4.57
CA ASP A 894 -14.45 -33.68 -4.86
C ASP A 894 -13.48 -34.86 -4.59
N VAL A 895 -12.80 -35.25 -5.67
CA VAL A 895 -11.57 -36.07 -5.72
C VAL A 895 -10.37 -35.13 -5.96
N GLY A 896 -9.19 -35.39 -5.39
CA GLY A 896 -8.03 -34.47 -5.47
C GLY A 896 -7.42 -34.34 -6.87
N THR A 897 -7.49 -35.39 -7.70
CA THR A 897 -7.06 -35.37 -9.13
C THR A 897 -7.63 -36.57 -9.91
N LEU A 898 -7.94 -36.37 -11.20
CA LEU A 898 -8.39 -37.42 -12.13
C LEU A 898 -7.55 -37.43 -13.42
N ARG A 899 -7.08 -38.60 -13.84
CA ARG A 899 -6.30 -38.80 -15.08
C ARG A 899 -6.63 -40.14 -15.75
N ILE A 900 -6.56 -40.20 -17.07
CA ILE A 900 -6.73 -41.45 -17.83
C ILE A 900 -5.39 -41.86 -18.42
N PHE A 901 -5.02 -43.13 -18.23
CA PHE A 901 -3.84 -43.73 -18.85
C PHE A 901 -4.16 -45.11 -19.38
N GLY A 902 -3.81 -45.40 -20.65
CA GLY A 902 -3.90 -46.75 -21.22
C GLY A 902 -5.30 -47.41 -21.20
N GLY A 903 -6.36 -46.63 -21.00
CA GLY A 903 -7.74 -47.10 -20.88
C GLY A 903 -8.25 -47.30 -19.45
N ASP A 904 -7.41 -47.06 -18.45
CA ASP A 904 -7.76 -47.08 -17.03
C ASP A 904 -7.86 -45.63 -16.49
N LEU A 905 -8.83 -45.37 -15.61
CA LEU A 905 -8.99 -44.10 -14.89
C LEU A 905 -8.25 -44.18 -13.56
N TYR A 906 -7.41 -43.18 -13.30
CA TYR A 906 -6.66 -43.01 -12.08
C TYR A 906 -7.21 -41.82 -11.30
N ALA A 907 -7.56 -42.06 -10.04
CA ALA A 907 -8.03 -41.05 -9.11
C ALA A 907 -7.09 -40.97 -7.90
N GLY A 908 -6.71 -39.76 -7.51
CA GLY A 908 -5.90 -39.47 -6.33
C GLY A 908 -6.68 -38.66 -5.30
N ASP A 909 -6.52 -38.98 -4.02
CA ASP A 909 -7.18 -38.27 -2.91
C ASP A 909 -6.19 -37.71 -1.86
N GLU A 910 -6.72 -36.95 -0.91
CA GLU A 910 -5.94 -36.35 0.19
C GLU A 910 -5.46 -37.39 1.23
N GLY A 911 -6.09 -38.57 1.27
CA GLY A 911 -5.68 -39.71 2.12
C GLY A 911 -4.54 -40.55 1.53
N GLY A 912 -4.06 -40.18 0.33
CA GLY A 912 -2.96 -40.83 -0.37
C GLY A 912 -3.36 -42.06 -1.17
N ASN A 913 -4.65 -42.30 -1.38
CA ASN A 913 -5.09 -43.40 -2.23
C ASN A 913 -4.95 -43.02 -3.70
N VAL A 914 -4.38 -43.94 -4.49
CA VAL A 914 -4.47 -43.98 -5.94
C VAL A 914 -5.37 -45.15 -6.31
N LEU A 915 -6.57 -44.81 -6.78
CA LEU A 915 -7.61 -45.74 -7.19
C LEU A 915 -7.56 -45.91 -8.71
N ILE A 916 -7.53 -47.16 -9.17
CA ILE A 916 -7.52 -47.50 -10.61
C ILE A 916 -8.85 -48.15 -10.96
N TYR A 917 -9.55 -47.57 -11.93
CA TYR A 917 -10.81 -48.08 -12.44
C TYR A 917 -10.66 -48.52 -13.89
N ASN A 918 -11.21 -49.68 -14.23
CA ASN A 918 -11.45 -50.10 -15.61
C ASN A 918 -12.93 -50.48 -15.73
N ASN A 919 -13.64 -49.92 -16.71
CA ASN A 919 -15.05 -50.22 -16.95
C ASN A 919 -15.94 -50.17 -15.69
N ASN A 920 -15.72 -49.19 -14.82
CA ASN A 920 -16.45 -48.95 -13.57
C ASN A 920 -16.22 -49.98 -12.45
N GLU A 921 -15.25 -50.88 -12.60
CA GLU A 921 -14.79 -51.76 -11.52
C GLU A 921 -13.44 -51.27 -10.97
N GLU A 922 -13.32 -51.20 -9.65
CA GLU A 922 -12.04 -50.91 -8.98
C GLU A 922 -11.07 -52.07 -9.26
N LYS A 923 -10.10 -51.80 -10.14
CA LYS A 923 -9.09 -52.76 -10.57
C LYS A 923 -8.01 -52.94 -9.50
N ALA A 924 -7.61 -51.83 -8.87
CA ALA A 924 -6.60 -51.79 -7.82
C ALA A 924 -6.70 -50.50 -6.99
N ARG A 925 -6.18 -50.57 -5.76
CA ARG A 925 -6.06 -49.45 -4.83
C ARG A 925 -4.69 -49.47 -4.18
N TYR A 926 -3.98 -48.36 -4.29
CA TYR A 926 -2.68 -48.17 -3.66
C TYR A 926 -2.77 -47.00 -2.68
N ASN A 927 -2.62 -47.27 -1.39
CA ASN A 927 -2.52 -46.20 -0.41
C ASN A 927 -1.03 -45.85 -0.23
N LEU A 928 -0.63 -44.69 -0.76
CA LEU A 928 0.73 -44.16 -0.72
C LEU A 928 1.04 -43.47 0.63
N LEU A 929 0.12 -43.55 1.60
CA LEU A 929 0.17 -43.01 2.97
C LEU A 929 0.24 -41.48 3.05
N GLU A 930 0.23 -40.78 1.91
CA GLU A 930 0.47 -39.36 1.80
C GLU A 930 -0.34 -38.79 0.63
N GLU A 931 -0.89 -37.59 0.81
CA GLU A 931 -1.73 -36.89 -0.16
C GLU A 931 -1.18 -36.88 -1.61
N VAL A 932 -2.08 -37.09 -2.58
CA VAL A 932 -1.75 -37.10 -4.01
C VAL A 932 -2.33 -35.85 -4.71
N LYS A 933 -1.52 -34.80 -4.83
CA LYS A 933 -1.92 -33.51 -5.45
C LYS A 933 -1.95 -33.52 -6.99
N ASP A 934 -1.20 -34.41 -7.64
CA ASP A 934 -1.27 -34.65 -9.10
C ASP A 934 -0.70 -36.05 -9.42
N ILE A 935 -1.08 -36.62 -10.57
CA ILE A 935 -0.70 -37.98 -11.00
C ILE A 935 -0.12 -37.95 -12.43
N GLY A 936 0.97 -38.70 -12.64
CA GLY A 936 1.53 -39.03 -13.94
C GLY A 936 1.91 -40.52 -14.02
N LEU A 937 1.86 -41.12 -15.21
CA LEU A 937 2.19 -42.53 -15.41
C LEU A 937 3.19 -42.71 -16.56
N SER A 938 4.26 -43.46 -16.30
CA SER A 938 5.15 -44.05 -17.31
C SER A 938 5.46 -45.48 -16.88
N GLY A 939 4.71 -46.45 -17.38
CA GLY A 939 4.72 -47.82 -16.86
C GLY A 939 6.13 -48.43 -16.80
N PRO A 940 6.52 -49.08 -15.68
CA PRO A 940 5.72 -49.44 -14.50
C PRO A 940 5.70 -48.37 -13.36
N PHE A 941 6.17 -47.15 -13.62
CA PHE A 941 6.33 -46.10 -12.61
C PHE A 941 5.14 -45.14 -12.58
N LEU A 942 4.60 -44.97 -11.39
CA LEU A 942 3.58 -44.00 -11.02
C LEU A 942 4.27 -42.80 -10.36
N PHE A 943 4.07 -41.62 -10.93
CA PHE A 943 4.56 -40.35 -10.40
C PHE A 943 3.42 -39.67 -9.67
N THR A 944 3.63 -39.33 -8.42
CA THR A 944 2.66 -38.58 -7.60
C THR A 944 3.34 -37.38 -6.98
N VAL A 945 2.59 -36.32 -6.71
CA VAL A 945 3.12 -35.17 -5.96
C VAL A 945 2.55 -35.12 -4.56
N ARG A 946 3.45 -35.01 -3.59
CA ARG A 946 3.19 -34.72 -2.20
C ARG A 946 3.71 -33.32 -1.87
N ASP A 947 2.84 -32.31 -1.87
CA ASP A 947 3.18 -30.88 -1.67
C ASP A 947 4.41 -30.42 -2.49
N LEU A 948 5.61 -30.56 -1.93
CA LEU A 948 6.90 -30.11 -2.47
C LEU A 948 7.83 -31.24 -2.95
N ASP A 949 7.38 -32.49 -2.93
CA ASP A 949 8.13 -33.66 -3.38
C ASP A 949 7.36 -34.50 -4.41
N VAL A 950 8.06 -34.92 -5.48
CA VAL A 950 7.58 -35.90 -6.46
C VAL A 950 8.02 -37.29 -6.01
N ILE A 951 7.06 -38.19 -5.84
CA ILE A 951 7.27 -39.56 -5.42
C ILE A 951 7.12 -40.48 -6.63
N VAL A 952 8.13 -41.32 -6.85
CA VAL A 952 8.14 -42.36 -7.87
C VAL A 952 7.88 -43.69 -7.22
N THR A 953 6.72 -44.24 -7.54
CA THR A 953 6.24 -45.51 -7.03
C THR A 953 6.24 -46.53 -8.16
N GLU A 954 6.96 -47.64 -8.00
CA GLU A 954 6.78 -48.78 -8.86
C GLU A 954 5.56 -49.56 -8.36
N ILE A 955 4.55 -49.65 -9.23
CA ILE A 955 3.37 -50.48 -8.98
C ILE A 955 3.59 -51.85 -9.61
N LYS A 956 3.28 -52.91 -8.87
CA LYS A 956 3.49 -54.30 -9.31
C LYS A 956 2.16 -55.06 -9.40
N PRO A 957 1.32 -54.73 -10.39
CA PRO A 957 -0.04 -55.26 -10.49
C PRO A 957 -0.09 -56.78 -10.65
N GLU A 958 0.97 -57.41 -11.16
CA GLU A 958 1.06 -58.87 -11.32
C GLU A 958 1.43 -59.62 -10.02
N GLU A 959 2.00 -58.94 -9.01
CA GLU A 959 2.38 -59.56 -7.73
C GLU A 959 1.27 -59.43 -6.67
N SER A 960 0.55 -58.30 -6.62
CA SER A 960 -0.60 -58.06 -5.73
C SER A 960 -1.30 -56.75 -6.11
N LYS A 961 -2.63 -56.69 -5.89
CA LYS A 961 -3.46 -55.48 -6.12
C LYS A 961 -3.17 -54.31 -5.18
N THR A 962 -2.32 -54.50 -4.16
CA THR A 962 -2.00 -53.49 -3.14
C THR A 962 -0.51 -53.27 -2.92
N ARG A 963 0.36 -54.07 -3.57
CA ARG A 963 1.81 -54.01 -3.33
C ARG A 963 2.45 -52.96 -4.24
N PHE A 964 3.15 -52.02 -3.63
CA PHE A 964 3.95 -51.02 -4.30
C PHE A 964 5.32 -50.88 -3.65
N THR A 965 6.27 -50.27 -4.34
CA THR A 965 7.57 -49.92 -3.78
C THR A 965 7.96 -48.52 -4.23
N THR A 966 8.19 -47.63 -3.27
CA THR A 966 8.77 -46.31 -3.54
C THR A 966 10.19 -46.50 -4.04
N ARG A 967 10.45 -46.14 -5.30
CA ARG A 967 11.75 -46.28 -5.95
C ARG A 967 12.59 -45.02 -5.79
N HIS A 968 11.93 -43.86 -5.77
CA HIS A 968 12.63 -42.58 -5.66
C HIS A 968 11.72 -41.49 -5.10
N THR A 969 12.32 -40.51 -4.45
CA THR A 969 11.68 -39.26 -4.05
C THR A 969 12.58 -38.14 -4.51
N MET A 970 12.03 -37.19 -5.24
CA MET A 970 12.76 -36.05 -5.77
C MET A 970 12.05 -34.74 -5.47
N GLU A 971 12.80 -33.65 -5.54
CA GLU A 971 12.24 -32.32 -5.41
C GLU A 971 11.22 -32.05 -6.52
N GLY A 972 10.02 -31.61 -6.17
CA GLY A 972 9.08 -31.06 -7.15
C GLY A 972 7.66 -30.91 -6.62
N ARG A 973 6.93 -29.95 -7.17
CA ARG A 973 5.60 -29.48 -6.77
C ARG A 973 4.61 -29.72 -7.92
N ALA A 974 3.34 -29.86 -7.59
CA ALA A 974 2.25 -29.92 -8.56
C ALA A 974 2.14 -28.57 -9.29
N PRO A 975 1.73 -28.56 -10.56
CA PRO A 975 1.36 -29.71 -11.40
C PRO A 975 2.57 -30.47 -12.01
N LEU A 976 2.37 -31.75 -12.39
CA LEU A 976 3.37 -32.58 -13.10
C LEU A 976 2.81 -33.23 -14.38
N ARG A 977 3.65 -33.51 -15.38
CA ARG A 977 3.26 -34.21 -16.61
C ARG A 977 4.38 -35.12 -17.12
N VAL A 978 4.01 -36.31 -17.60
CA VAL A 978 4.91 -37.21 -18.33
C VAL A 978 4.75 -36.94 -19.83
N ALA A 979 5.86 -36.76 -20.53
CA ALA A 979 5.94 -36.45 -21.96
C ALA A 979 6.95 -37.39 -22.64
N GLY A 980 6.51 -38.60 -23.01
CA GLY A 980 7.42 -39.62 -23.54
C GLY A 980 8.48 -40.05 -22.52
N ALA A 981 9.76 -39.87 -22.85
CA ALA A 981 10.87 -40.15 -21.95
C ALA A 981 11.19 -39.00 -20.96
N ALA A 982 10.41 -37.92 -20.98
CA ALA A 982 10.59 -36.77 -20.09
C ALA A 982 9.50 -36.70 -19.02
N LEU A 983 9.87 -36.23 -17.84
CA LEU A 983 8.98 -35.85 -16.75
C LEU A 983 9.12 -34.34 -16.52
N LEU A 984 8.01 -33.62 -16.55
CA LEU A 984 7.94 -32.21 -16.21
C LEU A 984 7.26 -32.03 -14.86
N ALA A 985 7.85 -31.25 -13.97
CA ALA A 985 7.27 -30.90 -12.68
C ALA A 985 7.69 -29.49 -12.28
N MET A 986 6.93 -28.83 -11.41
CA MET A 986 7.35 -27.53 -10.88
C MET A 986 8.45 -27.73 -9.83
N ALA A 987 9.44 -26.84 -9.74
CA ALA A 987 10.33 -26.79 -8.57
C ALA A 987 9.55 -26.37 -7.31
N ARG A 988 10.12 -26.53 -6.11
CA ARG A 988 9.44 -26.23 -4.83
C ARG A 988 8.83 -24.84 -4.74
N GLY A 989 9.46 -23.86 -5.41
CA GLY A 989 8.97 -22.49 -5.46
C GLY A 989 7.65 -22.30 -6.22
N GLY A 990 7.22 -23.29 -7.03
CA GLY A 990 6.04 -23.18 -7.89
C GLY A 990 6.20 -22.21 -9.07
N THR A 991 7.40 -21.66 -9.27
CA THR A 991 7.72 -20.60 -10.25
C THR A 991 8.66 -21.05 -11.36
N ALA A 992 9.29 -22.22 -11.20
CA ALA A 992 10.25 -22.76 -12.17
C ALA A 992 9.81 -24.17 -12.60
N LEU A 993 9.91 -24.45 -13.89
CA LEU A 993 9.57 -25.73 -14.49
C LEU A 993 10.86 -26.56 -14.62
N GLN A 994 10.82 -27.78 -14.11
CA GLN A 994 11.90 -28.76 -14.19
C GLN A 994 11.58 -29.75 -15.31
N LEU A 995 12.59 -30.03 -16.14
CA LEU A 995 12.60 -31.12 -17.12
C LEU A 995 13.52 -32.21 -16.58
N LEU A 996 12.96 -33.39 -16.33
CA LEU A 996 13.63 -34.54 -15.74
C LEU A 996 13.59 -35.67 -16.78
N ASP A 997 14.63 -36.51 -16.80
CA ASP A 997 14.58 -37.79 -17.48
C ASP A 997 13.59 -38.71 -16.73
N ALA A 998 12.67 -39.37 -17.43
CA ALA A 998 11.70 -40.29 -16.82
C ALA A 998 12.23 -41.72 -16.64
N SER A 999 13.55 -41.94 -16.70
CA SER A 999 14.20 -43.24 -16.51
C SER A 999 14.68 -43.49 -15.07
N VAL A 1000 14.46 -44.72 -14.58
CA VAL A 1000 15.01 -45.18 -13.30
C VAL A 1000 16.52 -45.35 -13.34
N ASP A 1001 17.09 -45.70 -14.50
CA ASP A 1001 18.54 -45.92 -14.65
C ASP A 1001 19.32 -44.61 -14.42
N THR A 1002 18.74 -43.48 -14.81
CA THR A 1002 19.31 -42.15 -14.60
C THR A 1002 18.91 -41.54 -13.26
N ARG A 1003 18.11 -42.25 -12.45
CA ARG A 1003 17.51 -41.78 -11.20
C ARG A 1003 16.81 -40.43 -11.37
N PHE A 1004 16.06 -40.28 -12.46
CA PHE A 1004 15.30 -39.06 -12.75
C PHE A 1004 16.15 -37.79 -12.80
N LYS A 1005 17.29 -37.87 -13.48
CA LYS A 1005 18.25 -36.77 -13.57
C LYS A 1005 17.57 -35.51 -14.12
N LYS A 1006 17.75 -34.38 -13.44
CA LYS A 1006 17.33 -33.05 -13.92
C LYS A 1006 18.13 -32.67 -15.15
N LEU A 1007 17.44 -32.56 -16.29
CA LEU A 1007 17.99 -32.18 -17.59
C LEU A 1007 18.03 -30.66 -17.74
N HIS A 1008 16.95 -29.98 -17.32
CA HIS A 1008 16.83 -28.52 -17.39
C HIS A 1008 15.94 -27.96 -16.28
N GLU A 1009 16.16 -26.71 -15.90
CA GLU A 1009 15.25 -25.95 -15.03
C GLU A 1009 15.19 -24.52 -15.54
N VAL A 1010 13.98 -24.01 -15.73
CA VAL A 1010 13.76 -22.65 -16.21
C VAL A 1010 12.73 -21.96 -15.34
N LYS A 1011 12.98 -20.70 -14.96
CA LYS A 1011 11.98 -19.88 -14.29
C LYS A 1011 10.88 -19.52 -15.30
N VAL A 1012 9.66 -19.96 -15.03
CA VAL A 1012 8.52 -19.83 -15.94
C VAL A 1012 7.45 -18.87 -15.43
N SER A 1013 7.48 -18.45 -14.18
CA SER A 1013 6.51 -17.50 -13.61
C SER A 1013 7.12 -16.73 -12.43
N ASP A 1014 6.56 -15.56 -12.11
CA ASP A 1014 6.84 -14.82 -10.87
C ASP A 1014 5.85 -15.17 -9.74
N MET A 1015 4.79 -15.92 -10.07
CA MET A 1015 3.81 -16.46 -9.12
C MET A 1015 3.70 -17.98 -9.28
N ILE A 1016 2.83 -18.60 -8.48
CA ILE A 1016 2.61 -20.05 -8.58
C ILE A 1016 1.95 -20.36 -9.93
N VAL A 1017 2.59 -21.28 -10.67
CA VAL A 1017 2.00 -21.95 -11.83
C VAL A 1017 0.94 -22.91 -11.30
N THR A 1018 -0.29 -22.72 -11.76
CA THR A 1018 -1.47 -23.48 -11.33
C THR A 1018 -1.73 -24.67 -12.25
N SER A 1019 -1.31 -24.57 -13.51
CA SER A 1019 -1.61 -25.58 -14.52
C SER A 1019 -0.42 -25.83 -15.45
N LEU A 1020 -0.20 -27.12 -15.74
CA LEU A 1020 0.79 -27.61 -16.69
C LEU A 1020 0.11 -28.67 -17.56
N ASP A 1021 0.27 -28.56 -18.87
CA ASP A 1021 -0.19 -29.58 -19.79
C ASP A 1021 0.79 -29.78 -20.95
N VAL A 1022 0.73 -30.94 -21.61
CA VAL A 1022 1.64 -31.30 -22.71
C VAL A 1022 0.85 -31.78 -23.92
N SER A 1023 1.19 -31.27 -25.10
CA SER A 1023 0.66 -31.74 -26.38
C SER A 1023 1.76 -31.77 -27.44
N GLY A 1024 2.05 -32.96 -27.97
CA GLY A 1024 3.22 -33.18 -28.83
C GLY A 1024 4.52 -32.80 -28.11
N ASP A 1025 5.40 -32.08 -28.80
CA ASP A 1025 6.69 -31.62 -28.26
C ASP A 1025 6.60 -30.29 -27.47
N PHE A 1026 5.40 -29.92 -27.01
CA PHE A 1026 5.17 -28.63 -26.34
C PHE A 1026 4.56 -28.79 -24.94
N ALA A 1027 5.15 -28.09 -23.98
CA ALA A 1027 4.60 -27.89 -22.64
C ALA A 1027 3.95 -26.51 -22.53
N TRP A 1028 2.80 -26.46 -21.87
CA TRP A 1028 2.02 -25.25 -21.63
C TRP A 1028 1.91 -25.01 -20.13
N THR A 1029 2.29 -23.82 -19.68
CA THR A 1029 2.20 -23.42 -18.27
C THR A 1029 1.30 -22.20 -18.13
N ALA A 1030 0.46 -22.17 -17.11
CA ALA A 1030 -0.28 -20.98 -16.72
C ALA A 1030 -0.37 -20.83 -15.21
N GLY A 1031 -0.48 -19.61 -14.72
CA GLY A 1031 -0.41 -19.34 -13.28
C GLY A 1031 -1.13 -18.07 -12.83
N TRP A 1032 -0.98 -17.78 -11.53
CA TRP A 1032 -1.59 -16.61 -10.91
C TRP A 1032 -1.02 -15.27 -11.36
N ASP A 1033 0.12 -15.29 -12.06
CA ASP A 1033 0.64 -14.11 -12.75
C ASP A 1033 -0.20 -13.72 -13.98
N GLY A 1034 -1.21 -14.51 -14.33
CA GLY A 1034 -2.14 -14.28 -15.43
C GLY A 1034 -1.54 -14.52 -16.81
N HIS A 1035 -0.38 -15.17 -16.88
CA HIS A 1035 0.28 -15.47 -18.14
C HIS A 1035 0.07 -16.93 -18.53
N VAL A 1036 -0.17 -17.16 -19.81
CA VAL A 1036 -0.06 -18.46 -20.47
C VAL A 1036 1.26 -18.47 -21.24
N ARG A 1037 2.09 -19.47 -21.00
CA ARG A 1037 3.39 -19.63 -21.66
C ARG A 1037 3.49 -20.99 -22.31
N ARG A 1038 4.10 -21.01 -23.50
CA ARG A 1038 4.36 -22.21 -24.28
C ARG A 1038 5.86 -22.45 -24.34
N TRP A 1039 6.28 -23.69 -24.17
CA TRP A 1039 7.67 -24.14 -24.15
C TRP A 1039 7.82 -25.31 -25.10
N ARG A 1040 8.88 -25.32 -25.92
CA ARG A 1040 9.22 -26.48 -26.75
C ARG A 1040 10.19 -27.38 -25.98
N ILE A 1041 9.86 -28.67 -25.92
CA ILE A 1041 10.68 -29.74 -25.34
C ILE A 1041 11.65 -30.20 -26.44
N ALA A 1042 12.90 -29.73 -26.39
CA ALA A 1042 13.92 -29.98 -27.42
C ALA A 1042 15.05 -30.84 -26.85
N GLY A 1043 14.83 -32.15 -26.79
CA GLY A 1043 15.74 -33.08 -26.10
C GLY A 1043 15.83 -32.72 -24.62
N ASP A 1044 17.02 -32.34 -24.17
CA ASP A 1044 17.32 -32.06 -22.76
C ASP A 1044 17.05 -30.60 -22.33
N GLN A 1045 16.39 -29.77 -23.17
CA GLN A 1045 16.13 -28.36 -22.87
C GLN A 1045 14.70 -27.92 -23.13
N LEU A 1046 14.23 -26.97 -22.30
CA LEU A 1046 12.99 -26.22 -22.51
C LEU A 1046 13.32 -24.88 -23.16
N THR A 1047 12.81 -24.64 -24.36
CA THR A 1047 13.01 -23.37 -25.07
C THR A 1047 11.70 -22.57 -25.11
N PRO A 1048 11.73 -21.25 -24.80
CA PRO A 1048 10.53 -20.42 -24.89
C PRO A 1048 9.93 -20.45 -26.30
N ALA A 1049 8.62 -20.70 -26.39
CA ALA A 1049 7.89 -20.77 -27.67
C ALA A 1049 6.71 -19.78 -27.77
N GLY A 1050 6.44 -19.00 -26.70
CA GLY A 1050 5.49 -17.89 -26.71
C GLY A 1050 4.96 -17.57 -25.32
N GLU A 1051 4.47 -16.34 -25.13
CA GLU A 1051 3.90 -15.85 -23.87
C GLU A 1051 2.71 -14.92 -24.14
N LEU A 1052 1.63 -15.08 -23.37
CA LEU A 1052 0.42 -14.27 -23.48
C LEU A 1052 -0.11 -13.93 -22.10
N ASN A 1053 -0.22 -12.64 -21.79
CA ASN A 1053 -0.88 -12.16 -20.58
C ASN A 1053 -2.39 -12.01 -20.83
N LEU A 1054 -3.20 -12.74 -20.08
CA LEU A 1054 -4.65 -12.71 -20.20
C LEU A 1054 -5.33 -11.66 -19.30
N GLY A 1055 -4.55 -10.95 -18.48
CA GLY A 1055 -5.01 -9.80 -17.67
C GLY A 1055 -5.72 -10.17 -16.36
N ALA A 1056 -5.81 -11.46 -16.03
CA ALA A 1056 -6.35 -12.01 -14.79
C ALA A 1056 -5.66 -13.34 -14.47
N CYS A 1057 -5.67 -13.78 -13.20
CA CYS A 1057 -5.06 -15.05 -12.80
C CYS A 1057 -5.67 -16.22 -13.59
N VAL A 1058 -4.83 -17.17 -14.01
CA VAL A 1058 -5.28 -18.39 -14.68
C VAL A 1058 -5.36 -19.51 -13.65
N ASN A 1059 -6.51 -20.18 -13.57
CA ASN A 1059 -6.75 -21.24 -12.57
C ASN A 1059 -6.48 -22.64 -13.14
N ALA A 1060 -6.84 -22.88 -14.40
CA ALA A 1060 -6.63 -24.14 -15.10
C ALA A 1060 -6.37 -23.92 -16.59
N LEU A 1061 -5.65 -24.86 -17.19
CA LEU A 1061 -5.33 -24.90 -18.62
C LEU A 1061 -5.37 -26.34 -19.13
N VAL A 1062 -5.95 -26.56 -20.32
CA VAL A 1062 -5.82 -27.81 -21.08
C VAL A 1062 -5.29 -27.53 -22.49
N ALA A 1063 -4.33 -28.32 -22.95
CA ALA A 1063 -3.84 -28.30 -24.31
C ALA A 1063 -4.55 -29.39 -25.13
N THR A 1064 -5.15 -29.00 -26.26
CA THR A 1064 -5.89 -29.93 -27.13
C THR A 1064 -5.12 -30.34 -28.37
N ALA A 1065 -4.17 -29.50 -28.80
CA ALA A 1065 -3.26 -29.76 -29.90
C ALA A 1065 -1.93 -29.00 -29.65
N PRO A 1066 -0.85 -29.32 -30.38
CA PRO A 1066 0.44 -28.66 -30.18
C PRO A 1066 0.36 -27.13 -30.20
N GLY A 1067 -0.52 -26.54 -31.01
CA GLY A 1067 -0.74 -25.09 -31.15
C GLY A 1067 -2.03 -24.56 -30.53
N GLU A 1068 -2.75 -25.34 -29.71
CA GLU A 1068 -4.05 -24.95 -29.18
C GLU A 1068 -4.25 -25.33 -27.72
N ALA A 1069 -4.66 -24.34 -26.91
CA ALA A 1069 -5.01 -24.52 -25.51
C ALA A 1069 -6.24 -23.71 -25.10
N TYR A 1070 -6.92 -24.14 -24.03
CA TYR A 1070 -7.98 -23.39 -23.37
C TYR A 1070 -7.53 -23.06 -21.95
N ALA A 1071 -7.64 -21.79 -21.56
CA ALA A 1071 -7.30 -21.30 -20.23
C ALA A 1071 -8.53 -20.71 -19.55
N VAL A 1072 -8.71 -20.99 -18.27
CA VAL A 1072 -9.79 -20.40 -17.48
C VAL A 1072 -9.25 -19.36 -16.49
N MET A 1073 -9.85 -18.17 -16.52
CA MET A 1073 -9.41 -17.03 -15.75
C MET A 1073 -10.30 -16.79 -14.53
N THR A 1074 -9.75 -16.11 -13.51
CA THR A 1074 -10.54 -15.54 -12.41
C THR A 1074 -11.69 -14.69 -12.94
N GLY A 1075 -12.88 -14.86 -12.37
CA GLY A 1075 -14.12 -14.23 -12.83
C GLY A 1075 -14.90 -15.06 -13.86
N GLY A 1076 -14.56 -16.33 -14.05
CA GLY A 1076 -15.44 -17.29 -14.73
C GLY A 1076 -15.36 -17.31 -16.24
N ARG A 1077 -14.29 -16.79 -16.84
CA ARG A 1077 -14.12 -16.74 -18.30
C ARG A 1077 -13.17 -17.82 -18.81
N ILE A 1078 -13.55 -18.51 -19.88
CA ILE A 1078 -12.66 -19.38 -20.66
C ILE A 1078 -12.15 -18.58 -21.85
N VAL A 1079 -10.85 -18.69 -22.13
CA VAL A 1079 -10.16 -18.09 -23.28
C VAL A 1079 -9.48 -19.19 -24.07
N ARG A 1080 -9.78 -19.28 -25.36
CA ARG A 1080 -9.04 -20.11 -26.31
C ARG A 1080 -7.76 -19.38 -26.70
N VAL A 1081 -6.61 -20.04 -26.56
CA VAL A 1081 -5.28 -19.53 -26.91
C VAL A 1081 -4.76 -20.29 -28.11
N LYS A 1082 -4.38 -19.55 -29.16
CA LYS A 1082 -3.78 -20.10 -30.37
C LYS A 1082 -2.32 -19.73 -30.46
N ALA A 1083 -1.52 -20.64 -30.98
CA ALA A 1083 -0.13 -20.41 -31.33
C ALA A 1083 0.06 -20.68 -32.82
N ASP A 1084 0.73 -19.76 -33.51
CA ASP A 1084 1.11 -19.93 -34.93
C ASP A 1084 2.24 -20.96 -35.10
#